data_AF-A0A6P4ZA74-F1
#
_entry.id   AF-A0A6P4ZA74-F1
#
_cell.length_a   1.000
_cell.length_b   1.000
_cell.length_c   1.000
_cell.angle_alpha   90.00
_cell.angle_beta   90.00
_cell.angle_gamma   90.00
#
_symmetry.space_group_name_H-M   'P 1'
#
loop_
_entity.id
_entity.type
_entity.pdbx_description
1 polymer ?
#
loop_
_entity_poly.entity_id
_entity_poly.type
_entity_poly.pdbx_seq_one_letter_code
_entity_poly.pdbx_strand_id
1 'polypeptide(L)'
;MRSVGSDRGYSSSLSSQTSSHSGVKSSAPRIHSKQKWLNEGDCLMLGQLAGLSSDRLGSALSYLQQVGTILRYTEIPELKDLVFHDPSGLIEIIKELFHHDLKKVFTNKNPRLKSFSNTYLKKIRKTLSSRGFLPRDVVIALLEPHATPVGNVDVIIDLMEHFGLCYTERSDKQDEQATPVGYYIPWYIREEKPKSVMRGVRKRQKKGFTLTCEIAGFCPRGLFERLSVVVNKLITSRQDWKDVIVAVTENLPVIVYRETKDDQVNIIVNVTVPAQAVQGTQQLIWDNVISPLKDKLSTLLKEWPGLLYRLVYSTFTQPARQKGDSQTLSVPSIIPTFAVGPRGCTVQHGGVTLEFPAGCVRDARFISVEVEAVPVTEDVRTNLTAMSAVLTVEQDFPQRFLRPVTVRLPWVWTQAAAGKETTTKVLHYGRDDGWTVFKTDAHQEDGGIMFHTDHFQSFWAILLRNLLWSGNEVSWARQTYNGCIANKVYVIVTPDVNTLPERTLHLISMRQTDNIDDLFQAPGVRFESQIKQRVEMTNDQAIEATFGQDEDVVPDPRDLPEGESMPLRPPTRRSVRLRVKESVPQKPIYEGKVKFTVTDEANQTGAAERPQFEAFVKLRRKGWPNLLSLVAIVIAALAVAFQLYSTGYIHGFWAQGDEGGHVPQHMPYSGKPVVLLVNDEYGTSKGGISTINRQLAKLLRSSGAKTLCTVLNASEEDVNDARTDGVELVFPTSFKADKRQPTLDWLTWDHQIRYPNLPPDITHIIGHASITSRAARNIRKDRLPLAKFILFNHVMPEDTEHHKSDDKVMTIEDKMDAIRKDTEEADVVFSVGPTMHDYYKNQIRLSRPHYLFLPKPSDIFSQMNVTYVETETKVVLSIGRVKGAERLKGYDLAAKAMIMVIGRFPEARWRVRGVSAEDFLESKEIIQANMEKGIFHFTPLKYATQDQLSRDLEEAHVVLMPSRAEPFGLVGLEAIAAGVPTIVSDQSGLAKFLKAQDDVIFDRPIVKIKGNDTTRLADRIVKILENGSKEFKAAKELKQKLMASKYWEESHRKFLEECGIPQ
;
A
#
# COMPACT_ATOMS: atom_id res chain seq x y z
N MET A 1 9.39 -70.07 13.05
CA MET A 1 10.05 -69.34 11.94
C MET A 1 10.47 -67.97 12.49
N ARG A 2 11.59 -67.86 13.23
CA ARG A 2 13.00 -67.62 12.77
C ARG A 2 13.08 -66.38 11.86
N SER A 3 13.33 -65.18 12.38
CA SER A 3 14.61 -64.56 12.79
C SER A 3 15.58 -64.27 11.63
N VAL A 4 15.78 -62.99 11.32
CA VAL A 4 17.06 -62.44 10.85
C VAL A 4 17.23 -61.04 11.44
N GLY A 5 18.27 -60.88 12.24
CA GLY A 5 18.95 -59.62 12.54
C GLY A 5 20.44 -59.81 12.25
N SER A 6 21.16 -58.71 12.10
CA SER A 6 22.62 -58.62 12.00
C SER A 6 23.02 -57.16 12.35
N ASP A 7 24.11 -56.83 13.02
CA ASP A 7 25.28 -57.59 13.48
C ASP A 7 25.93 -56.91 14.72
N ARG A 8 26.57 -57.74 15.55
CA ARG A 8 27.50 -57.39 16.66
C ARG A 8 28.87 -57.05 16.04
N GLY A 9 29.81 -56.31 16.62
CA GLY A 9 30.17 -56.02 18.01
C GLY A 9 31.68 -56.29 18.20
N TYR A 10 32.43 -55.21 18.48
CA TYR A 10 33.74 -55.10 19.17
C TYR A 10 35.08 -55.61 18.58
N SER A 11 36.06 -54.67 18.67
CA SER A 11 37.54 -54.79 18.85
C SER A 11 38.40 -55.24 17.65
N SER A 12 39.64 -54.79 17.41
CA SER A 12 40.57 -53.83 18.04
C SER A 12 41.84 -53.65 17.17
N SER A 13 42.52 -52.50 17.35
CA SER A 13 43.99 -52.22 17.32
C SER A 13 44.85 -52.30 16.03
N LEU A 14 45.50 -51.18 15.66
CA LEU A 14 46.97 -50.88 15.67
C LEU A 14 47.32 -49.75 14.65
N SER A 15 47.68 -48.53 15.11
CA SER A 15 49.04 -47.91 15.24
C SER A 15 49.59 -47.33 13.92
N SER A 16 50.24 -46.16 13.80
CA SER A 16 50.80 -45.16 14.73
C SER A 16 51.36 -43.96 13.92
N GLN A 17 51.56 -42.82 14.61
CA GLN A 17 52.48 -41.67 14.37
C GLN A 17 51.73 -40.34 14.15
N THR A 18 51.97 -39.20 14.82
CA THR A 18 52.87 -38.74 15.91
C THR A 18 52.42 -37.30 16.28
N SER A 19 52.50 -36.94 17.57
CA SER A 19 52.76 -35.62 18.24
C SER A 19 52.37 -34.31 17.52
N SER A 20 51.84 -33.22 18.10
CA SER A 20 51.66 -32.64 19.45
C SER A 20 51.03 -31.24 19.18
N HIS A 21 50.00 -30.70 19.84
CA HIS A 21 50.03 -30.07 21.16
C HIS A 21 48.61 -29.57 21.55
N SER A 22 48.22 -29.88 22.80
CA SER A 22 47.31 -29.17 23.71
C SER A 22 46.13 -28.35 23.15
N GLY A 23 44.95 -28.96 23.09
CA GLY A 23 43.66 -28.27 23.08
C GLY A 23 43.07 -28.20 24.49
N VAL A 24 42.94 -26.99 25.03
CA VAL A 24 42.21 -26.68 26.26
C VAL A 24 40.72 -26.96 26.03
N LYS A 25 40.10 -27.77 26.89
CA LYS A 25 38.64 -27.89 26.98
C LYS A 25 38.07 -26.55 27.47
N SER A 26 37.18 -25.93 26.70
CA SER A 26 36.20 -24.99 27.26
C SER A 26 34.79 -25.53 27.05
N SER A 27 34.11 -25.76 28.17
CA SER A 27 32.68 -26.05 28.26
C SER A 27 31.89 -24.78 27.94
N ALA A 28 31.14 -24.77 26.84
CA ALA A 28 30.20 -23.68 26.56
C ALA A 28 29.02 -23.72 27.56
N PRO A 29 28.62 -22.59 28.17
CA PRO A 29 27.50 -22.54 29.09
C PRO A 29 26.16 -22.69 28.34
N ARG A 30 25.26 -23.52 28.87
CA ARG A 30 23.89 -23.65 28.38
C ARG A 30 23.07 -22.43 28.82
N ILE A 31 22.71 -21.55 27.90
CA ILE A 31 21.68 -20.53 28.14
C ILE A 31 20.31 -21.25 28.20
N HIS A 32 19.59 -21.03 29.30
CA HIS A 32 18.28 -21.62 29.53
C HIS A 32 17.28 -21.13 28.45
N SER A 33 16.59 -22.06 27.79
CA SER A 33 15.69 -21.86 26.64
C SER A 33 14.40 -21.07 26.92
N LYS A 34 14.38 -20.15 27.89
CA LYS A 34 13.17 -19.45 28.36
C LYS A 34 13.28 -17.92 28.45
N GLN A 35 14.45 -17.33 28.27
CA GLN A 35 14.64 -15.88 28.45
C GLN A 35 14.23 -15.09 27.19
N LYS A 36 13.34 -14.11 27.33
CA LYS A 36 12.72 -13.36 26.22
C LYS A 36 13.49 -12.12 25.77
N TRP A 37 14.48 -11.71 26.57
CA TRP A 37 15.43 -10.65 26.26
C TRP A 37 16.77 -10.93 26.95
N LEU A 38 17.82 -10.31 26.42
CA LEU A 38 19.20 -10.45 26.86
C LEU A 38 19.68 -9.12 27.43
N ASN A 39 20.51 -9.15 28.46
CA ASN A 39 21.25 -7.95 28.89
C ASN A 39 22.57 -7.81 28.11
N GLU A 40 23.25 -6.68 28.27
CA GLU A 40 24.54 -6.41 27.61
C GLU A 40 25.59 -7.50 27.89
N GLY A 41 25.65 -8.01 29.12
CA GLY A 41 26.55 -9.11 29.51
C GLY A 41 26.23 -10.43 28.80
N ASP A 42 24.95 -10.78 28.66
CA ASP A 42 24.49 -11.95 27.91
C ASP A 42 24.87 -11.83 26.42
N CYS A 43 24.68 -10.64 25.85
CA CYS A 43 25.03 -10.34 24.47
C CYS A 43 26.55 -10.39 24.25
N LEU A 44 27.34 -9.91 25.20
CA LEU A 44 28.80 -9.96 25.14
C LEU A 44 29.31 -11.40 25.23
N MET A 45 28.77 -12.20 26.15
CA MET A 45 29.10 -13.60 26.28
C MET A 45 28.75 -14.40 25.00
N LEU A 46 27.54 -14.19 24.45
CA LEU A 46 27.11 -14.82 23.20
C LEU A 46 27.94 -14.37 22.00
N GLY A 47 28.27 -13.08 21.94
CA GLY A 47 29.17 -12.52 20.94
C GLY A 47 30.53 -13.20 20.98
N GLN A 48 31.14 -13.31 22.15
CA GLN A 48 32.44 -13.97 22.32
C GLN A 48 32.41 -15.45 21.94
N LEU A 49 31.34 -16.18 22.29
CA LEU A 49 31.12 -17.57 21.88
C LEU A 49 30.97 -17.72 20.35
N ALA A 50 30.44 -16.70 19.68
CA ALA A 50 30.30 -16.64 18.22
C ALA A 50 31.53 -16.05 17.50
N GLY A 51 32.63 -15.78 18.22
CA GLY A 51 33.85 -15.19 17.66
C GLY A 51 33.78 -13.68 17.40
N LEU A 52 32.81 -12.99 18.01
CA LEU A 52 32.66 -11.54 17.97
C LEU A 52 33.45 -10.89 19.10
N SER A 53 34.30 -9.91 18.77
CA SER A 53 35.03 -9.12 19.75
C SER A 53 34.13 -8.07 20.42
N SER A 54 34.46 -7.69 21.67
CA SER A 54 33.62 -6.79 22.50
C SER A 54 33.36 -5.44 21.83
N ASP A 55 34.35 -4.91 21.12
CA ASP A 55 34.30 -3.65 20.38
C ASP A 55 33.34 -3.69 19.18
N ARG A 56 33.00 -4.88 18.68
CA ARG A 56 32.09 -5.08 17.54
C ARG A 56 30.67 -5.46 17.94
N LEU A 57 30.41 -5.69 19.23
CA LEU A 57 29.09 -6.08 19.73
C LEU A 57 28.03 -5.02 19.43
N GLY A 58 28.34 -3.74 19.69
CA GLY A 58 27.41 -2.63 19.45
C GLY A 58 26.99 -2.54 17.98
N SER A 59 27.94 -2.64 17.04
CA SER A 59 27.65 -2.62 15.60
C SER A 59 26.83 -3.83 15.14
N ALA A 60 27.11 -5.02 15.69
CA ALA A 60 26.36 -6.23 15.37
C ALA A 60 24.91 -6.14 15.85
N LEU A 61 24.70 -5.66 17.08
CA LEU A 61 23.36 -5.44 17.63
C LEU A 61 22.59 -4.34 16.85
N SER A 62 23.23 -3.25 16.46
CA SER A 62 22.59 -2.21 15.62
C SER A 62 22.20 -2.73 14.24
N TYR A 63 23.05 -3.57 13.62
CA TYR A 63 22.71 -4.23 12.36
C TYR A 63 21.51 -5.16 12.51
N LEU A 64 21.50 -6.02 13.54
CA LEU A 64 20.39 -6.95 13.81
C LEU A 64 19.07 -6.23 14.09
N GLN A 65 19.13 -5.06 14.74
CA GLN A 65 17.96 -4.19 14.93
C GLN A 65 17.49 -3.59 13.60
N GLN A 66 18.41 -3.16 12.73
CA GLN A 66 18.09 -2.58 11.43
C GLN A 66 17.43 -3.59 10.48
N VAL A 67 17.83 -4.86 10.54
CA VAL A 67 17.21 -5.95 9.78
C VAL A 67 15.96 -6.53 10.48
N GLY A 68 15.57 -5.98 11.63
CA GLY A 68 14.35 -6.34 12.35
C GLY A 68 14.39 -7.70 13.06
N THR A 69 15.57 -8.28 13.26
CA THR A 69 15.73 -9.57 13.94
C THR A 69 15.69 -9.42 15.46
N ILE A 70 16.05 -8.26 15.99
CA ILE A 70 15.98 -7.92 17.42
C ILE A 70 15.36 -6.53 17.63
N LEU A 71 14.83 -6.25 18.82
CA LEU A 71 14.43 -4.89 19.23
C LEU A 71 15.34 -4.38 20.35
N ARG A 72 15.73 -3.11 20.26
CA ARG A 72 16.46 -2.40 21.32
C ARG A 72 15.94 -0.97 21.41
N TYR A 73 15.94 -0.44 22.63
CA TYR A 73 15.40 0.88 22.92
C TYR A 73 16.47 1.73 23.61
N THR A 74 17.45 2.19 22.83
CA THR A 74 18.62 2.93 23.34
C THR A 74 18.25 4.24 24.03
N GLU A 75 17.15 4.86 23.61
CA GLU A 75 16.66 6.13 24.13
C GLU A 75 15.75 6.01 25.36
N ILE A 76 15.51 4.79 25.86
CA ILE A 76 14.65 4.53 27.02
C ILE A 76 15.53 4.06 28.17
N PRO A 77 15.77 4.88 29.20
CA PRO A 77 16.69 4.54 30.30
C PRO A 77 16.44 3.19 30.97
N GLU A 78 15.18 2.75 31.03
CA GLU A 78 14.74 1.50 31.65
C GLU A 78 14.93 0.28 30.74
N LEU A 79 15.01 0.48 29.41
CA LEU A 79 15.09 -0.58 28.40
C LEU A 79 16.39 -0.57 27.57
N LYS A 80 17.23 0.45 27.72
CA LYS A 80 18.45 0.69 26.91
C LYS A 80 19.45 -0.44 26.97
N ASP A 81 19.52 -1.15 28.10
CA ASP A 81 20.47 -2.22 28.36
C ASP A 81 19.90 -3.61 28.01
N LEU A 82 18.69 -3.65 27.42
CA LEU A 82 17.98 -4.86 27.06
C LEU A 82 17.91 -5.06 25.54
N VAL A 83 18.08 -6.31 25.12
CA VAL A 83 17.98 -6.76 23.73
C VAL A 83 16.89 -7.82 23.63
N PHE A 84 15.80 -7.46 22.94
CA PHE A 84 14.69 -8.37 22.71
C PHE A 84 14.94 -9.18 21.43
N HIS A 85 15.41 -10.41 21.58
CA HIS A 85 15.80 -11.29 20.47
C HIS A 85 14.65 -12.11 19.88
N ASP A 86 13.48 -12.10 20.53
CA ASP A 86 12.25 -12.78 20.09
C ASP A 86 11.06 -11.79 20.05
N PRO A 87 10.98 -10.92 19.03
CA PRO A 87 9.89 -9.94 18.89
C PRO A 87 8.50 -10.60 18.80
N SER A 88 8.40 -11.78 18.19
CA SER A 88 7.15 -12.56 18.13
C SER A 88 6.71 -13.04 19.53
N GLY A 89 7.65 -13.42 20.38
CA GLY A 89 7.40 -13.75 21.78
C GLY A 89 6.83 -12.59 22.60
N LEU A 90 7.20 -11.34 22.31
CA LEU A 90 6.62 -10.16 22.98
C LEU A 90 5.14 -9.97 22.65
N ILE A 91 4.73 -10.28 21.42
CA ILE A 91 3.32 -10.23 21.00
C ILE A 91 2.51 -11.26 21.79
N GLU A 92 3.04 -12.47 21.97
CA GLU A 92 2.39 -13.50 22.77
C GLU A 92 2.23 -13.07 24.23
N ILE A 93 3.23 -12.39 24.82
CA ILE A 93 3.13 -11.84 26.19
C ILE A 93 2.02 -10.78 26.30
N ILE A 94 1.96 -9.85 25.35
CA ILE A 94 0.95 -8.77 25.35
C ILE A 94 -0.46 -9.34 25.14
N LYS A 95 -0.63 -10.40 24.33
CA LYS A 95 -1.91 -11.09 24.12
C LYS A 95 -2.51 -11.67 25.41
N GLU A 96 -1.69 -11.96 26.43
CA GLU A 96 -2.14 -12.46 27.73
C GLU A 96 -2.81 -11.38 28.61
N LEU A 97 -2.55 -10.09 28.32
CA LEU A 97 -3.19 -8.95 28.98
C LEU A 97 -4.33 -8.35 28.16
N PHE A 98 -4.28 -8.48 26.83
CA PHE A 98 -5.24 -7.91 25.88
C PHE A 98 -6.15 -8.99 25.28
N HIS A 99 -7.33 -9.18 25.89
CA HIS A 99 -8.30 -10.21 25.49
C HIS A 99 -9.68 -9.64 25.16
N HIS A 100 -10.29 -10.17 24.09
CA HIS A 100 -11.63 -9.78 23.66
C HIS A 100 -12.74 -10.28 24.61
N ASP A 101 -12.52 -11.40 25.33
CA ASP A 101 -13.48 -12.00 26.26
C ASP A 101 -12.98 -11.95 27.72
N LEU A 102 -13.21 -10.80 28.37
CA LEU A 102 -12.90 -10.60 29.79
C LEU A 102 -13.67 -11.56 30.71
N LYS A 103 -14.77 -12.19 30.25
CA LYS A 103 -15.50 -13.17 31.07
C LYS A 103 -14.78 -14.51 31.13
N LYS A 104 -14.14 -14.92 30.03
CA LYS A 104 -13.30 -16.13 29.98
C LYS A 104 -11.98 -15.96 30.72
N VAL A 105 -11.43 -14.74 30.74
CA VAL A 105 -10.13 -14.47 31.38
C VAL A 105 -10.29 -14.27 32.89
N PHE A 106 -11.18 -13.38 33.32
CA PHE A 106 -11.37 -13.00 34.72
C PHE A 106 -12.37 -13.93 35.42
N THR A 107 -11.99 -15.21 35.53
CA THR A 107 -12.71 -16.25 36.27
C THR A 107 -11.72 -17.14 37.00
N ASN A 108 -12.11 -17.71 38.14
CA ASN A 108 -11.31 -18.69 38.87
C ASN A 108 -11.10 -20.01 38.10
N LYS A 109 -11.80 -20.22 36.97
CA LYS A 109 -11.52 -21.31 36.02
C LYS A 109 -10.23 -21.09 35.24
N ASN A 110 -9.74 -19.85 35.16
CA ASN A 110 -8.44 -19.54 34.61
C ASN A 110 -7.36 -20.01 35.60
N PRO A 111 -6.48 -20.95 35.22
CA PRO A 111 -5.42 -21.46 36.10
C PRO A 111 -4.55 -20.36 36.70
N ARG A 112 -4.36 -19.24 35.98
CA ARG A 112 -3.56 -18.09 36.40
C ARG A 112 -4.24 -17.19 37.42
N LEU A 113 -5.57 -17.21 37.49
CA LEU A 113 -6.36 -16.39 38.42
C LEU A 113 -7.09 -17.23 39.49
N LYS A 114 -6.71 -18.50 39.66
CA LYS A 114 -7.31 -19.43 40.62
C LYS A 114 -7.24 -18.95 42.07
N SER A 115 -6.22 -18.15 42.41
CA SER A 115 -5.98 -17.59 43.76
C SER A 115 -6.94 -16.44 44.11
N PHE A 116 -7.66 -15.90 43.13
CA PHE A 116 -8.59 -14.80 43.33
C PHE A 116 -10.05 -15.29 43.39
N SER A 117 -10.85 -14.71 44.28
CA SER A 117 -12.28 -15.04 44.35
C SER A 117 -13.04 -14.57 43.10
N ASN A 118 -14.03 -15.33 42.65
CA ASN A 118 -14.88 -14.92 41.52
C ASN A 118 -15.59 -13.57 41.77
N THR A 119 -15.90 -13.23 43.01
CA THR A 119 -16.48 -11.93 43.39
C THR A 119 -15.48 -10.80 43.15
N TYR A 120 -14.21 -10.98 43.54
CA TYR A 120 -13.14 -10.03 43.27
C TYR A 120 -12.88 -9.90 41.76
N LEU A 121 -12.74 -11.01 41.03
CA LEU A 121 -12.54 -10.99 39.57
C LEU A 121 -13.70 -10.34 38.81
N LYS A 122 -14.94 -10.52 39.27
CA LYS A 122 -16.12 -9.81 38.73
C LYS A 122 -16.05 -8.31 39.00
N LYS A 123 -15.54 -7.88 40.16
CA LYS A 123 -15.29 -6.47 40.48
C LYS A 123 -14.19 -5.90 39.59
N ILE A 124 -13.06 -6.61 39.42
CA ILE A 124 -11.98 -6.19 38.52
C ILE A 124 -12.47 -6.06 37.08
N ARG A 125 -13.22 -7.03 36.56
CA ARG A 125 -13.82 -6.95 35.23
C ARG A 125 -14.71 -5.72 35.07
N LYS A 126 -15.48 -5.36 36.10
CA LYS A 126 -16.32 -4.15 36.10
C LYS A 126 -15.44 -2.89 36.09
N THR A 127 -14.45 -2.80 36.97
CA THR A 127 -13.53 -1.66 37.07
C THR A 127 -12.69 -1.47 35.81
N LEU A 128 -12.22 -2.55 35.20
CA LEU A 128 -11.50 -2.54 33.93
C LEU A 128 -12.39 -2.02 32.79
N SER A 129 -13.66 -2.44 32.76
CA SER A 129 -14.61 -1.99 31.74
C SER A 129 -15.06 -0.53 31.93
N SER A 130 -15.13 -0.04 33.17
CA SER A 130 -15.59 1.32 33.46
C SER A 130 -14.47 2.36 33.45
N ARG A 131 -13.31 2.00 34.00
CA ARG A 131 -12.19 2.92 34.26
C ARG A 131 -10.88 2.51 33.60
N GLY A 132 -10.82 1.36 32.93
CA GLY A 132 -9.59 0.85 32.33
C GLY A 132 -8.57 0.35 33.36
N PHE A 133 -8.91 0.29 34.65
CA PHE A 133 -7.93 0.00 35.69
C PHE A 133 -7.79 -1.50 35.97
N LEU A 134 -6.55 -1.98 36.00
CA LEU A 134 -6.17 -3.35 36.32
C LEU A 134 -5.16 -3.36 37.48
N PRO A 135 -5.48 -4.00 38.62
CA PRO A 135 -4.55 -4.09 39.76
C PRO A 135 -3.26 -4.84 39.44
N ARG A 136 -2.15 -4.44 40.08
CA ARG A 136 -0.82 -5.02 39.84
C ARG A 136 -0.73 -6.50 40.17
N ASP A 137 -1.35 -6.94 41.27
CA ASP A 137 -1.41 -8.35 41.68
C ASP A 137 -2.08 -9.23 40.61
N VAL A 138 -3.10 -8.72 39.93
CA VAL A 138 -3.79 -9.42 38.84
C VAL A 138 -2.95 -9.43 37.56
N VAL A 139 -2.22 -8.35 37.26
CA VAL A 139 -1.27 -8.31 36.11
C VAL A 139 -0.15 -9.32 36.29
N ILE A 140 0.46 -9.37 37.47
CA ILE A 140 1.51 -10.34 37.79
C ILE A 140 1.00 -11.76 37.61
N ALA A 141 -0.22 -12.05 38.10
CA ALA A 141 -0.82 -13.37 37.96
C ALA A 141 -1.11 -13.74 36.50
N LEU A 142 -1.62 -12.81 35.68
CA LEU A 142 -1.84 -13.04 34.25
C LEU A 142 -0.55 -13.27 33.48
N LEU A 143 0.53 -12.57 33.86
CA LEU A 143 1.84 -12.66 33.24
C LEU A 143 2.73 -13.78 33.82
N GLU A 144 2.26 -14.55 34.81
CA GLU A 144 3.04 -15.54 35.57
C GLU A 144 3.99 -16.42 34.73
N PRO A 145 3.62 -16.93 33.52
CA PRO A 145 4.53 -17.74 32.70
C PRO A 145 5.75 -16.98 32.13
N HIS A 146 5.69 -15.65 32.13
CA HIS A 146 6.66 -14.73 31.53
C HIS A 146 7.28 -13.76 32.56
N ALA A 147 6.66 -13.65 33.73
CA ALA A 147 6.97 -12.74 34.83
C ALA A 147 8.09 -13.22 35.78
N THR A 148 8.72 -14.37 35.52
CA THR A 148 9.82 -14.90 36.34
C THR A 148 11.18 -14.79 35.61
N PRO A 149 12.20 -14.16 36.22
CA PRO A 149 12.18 -13.50 37.54
C PRO A 149 11.36 -12.18 37.56
N VAL A 150 10.93 -11.76 38.75
CA VAL A 150 9.92 -10.71 39.02
C VAL A 150 10.15 -9.38 38.28
N GLY A 151 11.41 -9.01 37.98
CA GLY A 151 11.75 -7.82 37.20
C GLY A 151 11.24 -7.84 35.76
N ASN A 152 10.80 -9.00 35.25
CA ASN A 152 10.25 -9.12 33.91
C ASN A 152 8.90 -8.41 33.74
N VAL A 153 8.12 -8.27 34.81
CA VAL A 153 6.84 -7.56 34.73
C VAL A 153 7.07 -6.08 34.49
N ASP A 154 8.05 -5.48 35.17
CA ASP A 154 8.33 -4.06 35.03
C ASP A 154 8.87 -3.76 33.62
N VAL A 155 9.74 -4.61 33.07
CA VAL A 155 10.18 -4.53 31.65
C VAL A 155 9.01 -4.60 30.67
N ILE A 156 8.05 -5.52 30.89
CA ILE A 156 6.86 -5.65 30.04
C ILE A 156 5.98 -4.39 30.16
N ILE A 157 5.86 -3.83 31.35
CA ILE A 157 5.09 -2.61 31.58
C ILE A 157 5.77 -1.41 30.93
N ASP A 158 7.07 -1.22 31.07
CA ASP A 158 7.81 -0.12 30.45
C ASP A 158 7.68 -0.17 28.92
N LEU A 159 7.70 -1.38 28.36
CA LEU A 159 7.41 -1.61 26.95
C LEU A 159 5.97 -1.24 26.57
N MET A 160 4.99 -1.62 27.40
CA MET A 160 3.59 -1.27 27.21
C MET A 160 3.35 0.24 27.33
N GLU A 161 4.04 0.94 28.23
CA GLU A 161 3.98 2.40 28.35
C GLU A 161 4.61 3.07 27.12
N HIS A 162 5.75 2.57 26.64
CA HIS A 162 6.41 3.06 25.42
C HIS A 162 5.51 2.95 24.19
N PHE A 163 4.81 1.82 24.03
CA PHE A 163 3.86 1.64 22.93
C PHE A 163 2.53 2.39 23.12
N GLY A 164 2.32 3.06 24.26
CA GLY A 164 1.08 3.77 24.55
C GLY A 164 -0.10 2.84 24.86
N LEU A 165 0.17 1.66 25.42
CA LEU A 165 -0.83 0.64 25.73
C LEU A 165 -1.39 0.78 27.16
N CYS A 166 -0.59 1.27 28.10
CA CYS A 166 -1.02 1.54 29.46
C CYS A 166 -0.26 2.73 30.08
N TYR A 167 -0.73 3.19 31.23
CA TYR A 167 0.06 4.03 32.14
C TYR A 167 -0.11 3.56 33.58
N THR A 168 0.94 3.71 34.37
CA THR A 168 1.00 3.25 35.75
C THR A 168 0.24 4.17 36.72
N GLU A 169 -0.56 3.58 37.62
CA GLU A 169 -1.06 4.24 38.82
C GLU A 169 -0.13 3.90 39.99
N ARG A 170 0.32 4.93 40.69
CA ARG A 170 1.20 4.81 41.86
C ARG A 170 0.45 5.15 43.14
N SER A 171 0.91 4.62 44.26
CA SER A 171 0.33 4.87 45.59
C SER A 171 0.39 6.35 45.98
N ASP A 172 1.41 7.06 45.51
CA ASP A 172 1.51 8.53 45.53
C ASP A 172 1.76 9.02 44.09
N LYS A 173 1.00 10.04 43.66
CA LYS A 173 1.06 10.58 42.30
C LYS A 173 2.19 11.58 42.10
N GLN A 174 2.78 12.09 43.18
CA GLN A 174 3.85 13.08 43.13
C GLN A 174 5.24 12.49 43.33
N ASP A 175 5.31 11.19 43.64
CA ASP A 175 6.57 10.47 43.86
C ASP A 175 6.81 9.41 42.77
N GLU A 176 7.78 9.68 41.89
CA GLU A 176 8.22 8.77 40.82
C GLU A 176 8.93 7.51 41.33
N GLN A 177 9.13 7.36 42.64
CA GLN A 177 9.68 6.16 43.28
C GLN A 177 8.60 5.36 44.03
N ALA A 178 7.37 5.89 44.12
CA ALA A 178 6.25 5.21 44.77
C ALA A 178 5.84 3.93 44.02
N THR A 179 5.51 2.89 44.80
CA THR A 179 5.16 1.57 44.29
C THR A 179 3.93 1.59 43.37
N PRO A 180 4.00 0.96 42.19
CA PRO A 180 2.85 0.76 41.30
C PRO A 180 1.74 -0.04 42.00
N VAL A 181 0.52 0.52 42.04
CA VAL A 181 -0.67 -0.14 42.60
C VAL A 181 -1.51 -0.81 41.50
N GLY A 182 -1.33 -0.40 40.25
CA GLY A 182 -1.96 -1.01 39.09
C GLY A 182 -1.75 -0.18 37.83
N TYR A 183 -2.41 -0.57 36.75
CA TYR A 183 -2.20 0.01 35.43
C TYR A 183 -3.54 0.40 34.82
N TYR A 184 -3.60 1.60 34.26
CA TYR A 184 -4.71 2.01 33.42
C TYR A 184 -4.44 1.62 31.98
N ILE A 185 -5.41 0.93 31.39
CA ILE A 185 -5.42 0.44 30.03
C ILE A 185 -6.62 1.10 29.35
N PRO A 186 -6.44 2.28 28.72
CA PRO A 186 -7.54 3.07 28.15
C PRO A 186 -8.40 2.28 27.15
N TRP A 187 -7.80 1.29 26.50
CA TRP A 187 -8.42 0.37 25.56
C TRP A 187 -9.62 -0.43 26.12
N TYR A 188 -9.73 -0.61 27.43
CA TYR A 188 -10.84 -1.31 28.07
C TYR A 188 -11.99 -0.40 28.53
N ILE A 189 -11.82 0.92 28.48
CA ILE A 189 -12.84 1.88 28.91
C ILE A 189 -14.02 1.85 27.93
N ARG A 190 -15.16 1.31 28.39
CA ARG A 190 -16.40 1.19 27.61
C ARG A 190 -17.47 2.17 28.09
N GLU A 191 -17.26 2.81 29.23
CA GLU A 191 -18.22 3.74 29.82
C GLU A 191 -18.24 5.06 29.06
N GLU A 192 -19.41 5.41 28.54
CA GLU A 192 -19.68 6.72 27.94
C GLU A 192 -19.85 7.78 29.04
N LYS A 193 -19.42 9.00 28.75
CA LYS A 193 -19.45 10.11 29.72
C LYS A 193 -20.91 10.50 30.07
N PRO A 194 -21.26 10.75 31.34
CA PRO A 194 -22.60 11.16 31.72
C PRO A 194 -23.05 12.46 31.03
N LYS A 195 -24.29 12.50 30.51
CA LYS A 195 -24.89 13.66 29.82
C LYS A 195 -24.86 14.97 30.64
N SER A 196 -24.82 14.86 31.98
CA SER A 196 -24.67 15.99 32.91
C SER A 196 -23.34 16.73 32.74
N VAL A 197 -22.25 16.01 32.44
CA VAL A 197 -20.94 16.63 32.26
C VAL A 197 -20.85 17.34 30.90
N MET A 198 -21.49 16.82 29.84
CA MET A 198 -21.61 17.49 28.53
C MET A 198 -22.36 18.82 28.59
N ARG A 199 -23.45 18.90 29.38
CA ARG A 199 -24.18 20.17 29.62
C ARG A 199 -23.34 21.18 30.38
N GLY A 200 -22.51 20.73 31.33
CA GLY A 200 -21.57 21.57 32.07
C GLY A 200 -20.48 22.15 31.17
N VAL A 201 -19.92 21.34 30.26
CA VAL A 201 -18.88 21.75 29.30
C VAL A 201 -19.41 22.76 28.27
N ARG A 202 -20.60 22.52 27.69
CA ARG A 202 -21.24 23.47 26.77
C ARG A 202 -21.65 24.79 27.44
N LYS A 203 -22.05 24.76 28.72
CA LYS A 203 -22.43 25.98 29.49
C LYS A 203 -21.24 26.74 30.09
N ARG A 204 -20.06 26.10 30.26
CA ARG A 204 -18.84 26.70 30.82
C ARG A 204 -17.89 27.30 29.77
N GLN A 205 -18.27 27.34 28.48
CA GLN A 205 -17.55 28.09 27.45
C GLN A 205 -17.59 29.60 27.74
N LYS A 206 -16.74 30.07 28.66
CA LYS A 206 -16.52 31.49 28.94
C LYS A 206 -15.01 31.71 29.08
N LYS A 207 -14.35 31.93 27.93
CA LYS A 207 -12.91 32.19 27.69
C LYS A 207 -12.00 30.95 27.80
N GLY A 208 -11.27 30.63 26.72
CA GLY A 208 -10.37 29.47 26.66
C GLY A 208 -9.62 29.34 25.34
N PHE A 209 -8.57 28.52 25.34
CA PHE A 209 -7.80 28.13 24.15
C PHE A 209 -8.34 26.82 23.61
N THR A 210 -8.59 26.76 22.30
CA THR A 210 -8.97 25.50 21.64
C THR A 210 -7.95 25.18 20.56
N LEU A 211 -7.35 23.99 20.69
CA LEU A 211 -6.59 23.33 19.64
C LEU A 211 -7.51 22.26 19.04
N THR A 212 -7.83 22.41 17.76
CA THR A 212 -8.61 21.44 17.00
C THR A 212 -7.68 20.77 15.99
N CYS A 213 -7.51 19.46 16.11
CA CYS A 213 -6.93 18.64 15.06
C CYS A 213 -8.06 18.10 14.19
N GLU A 214 -8.23 18.70 13.02
CA GLU A 214 -9.20 18.30 12.00
C GLU A 214 -8.56 17.19 11.15
N ILE A 215 -9.04 15.96 11.30
CA ILE A 215 -8.56 14.82 10.55
C ILE A 215 -9.54 14.56 9.41
N ALA A 216 -9.05 14.61 8.17
CA ALA A 216 -9.86 14.36 6.99
C ALA A 216 -10.16 12.86 6.85
N GLY A 217 -11.45 12.51 6.73
CA GLY A 217 -11.89 11.13 6.58
C GLY A 217 -12.07 10.41 7.93
N PHE A 218 -11.07 9.65 8.37
CA PHE A 218 -11.20 8.78 9.55
C PHE A 218 -10.14 9.05 10.62
N CYS A 219 -10.50 8.90 11.90
CA CYS A 219 -9.53 8.93 13.00
C CYS A 219 -8.83 7.57 13.08
N PRO A 220 -7.49 7.53 13.01
CA PRO A 220 -6.72 6.31 13.15
C PRO A 220 -7.07 5.60 14.47
N ARG A 221 -7.36 4.31 14.38
CA ARG A 221 -7.85 3.51 15.49
C ARG A 221 -6.77 3.30 16.57
N GLY A 222 -7.04 3.69 17.81
CA GLY A 222 -6.04 3.72 18.88
C GLY A 222 -5.36 5.07 19.07
N LEU A 223 -5.58 6.06 18.17
CA LEU A 223 -4.95 7.38 18.30
C LEU A 223 -5.39 8.10 19.59
N PHE A 224 -6.68 8.06 19.94
CA PHE A 224 -7.19 8.73 21.13
C PHE A 224 -6.76 8.03 22.43
N GLU A 225 -6.69 6.69 22.40
CA GLU A 225 -6.28 5.85 23.51
C GLU A 225 -4.78 6.01 23.78
N ARG A 226 -3.95 6.07 22.73
CA ARG A 226 -2.52 6.38 22.85
C ARG A 226 -2.29 7.82 23.24
N LEU A 227 -3.11 8.76 22.74
CA LEU A 227 -3.10 10.15 23.23
C LEU A 227 -3.44 10.19 24.72
N SER A 228 -4.42 9.41 25.20
CA SER A 228 -4.73 9.28 26.63
C SER A 228 -3.49 8.84 27.43
N VAL A 229 -2.75 7.84 26.96
CA VAL A 229 -1.52 7.39 27.64
C VAL A 229 -0.44 8.47 27.63
N VAL A 230 -0.15 9.07 26.47
CA VAL A 230 0.95 10.04 26.32
C VAL A 230 0.67 11.34 27.08
N VAL A 231 -0.60 11.75 27.15
CA VAL A 231 -1.05 12.95 27.87
C VAL A 231 -1.02 12.72 29.40
N ASN A 232 -0.95 11.47 29.88
CA ASN A 232 -0.82 11.18 31.31
C ASN A 232 0.40 11.86 31.96
N LYS A 233 1.52 11.96 31.23
CA LYS A 233 2.75 12.62 31.71
C LYS A 233 2.62 14.15 31.84
N LEU A 234 1.50 14.71 31.36
CA LEU A 234 1.25 16.16 31.31
C LEU A 234 0.08 16.56 32.22
N ILE A 235 -0.51 15.64 32.99
CA ILE A 235 -1.74 15.90 33.76
C ILE A 235 -1.56 15.51 35.23
N THR A 236 -2.09 16.35 36.14
CA THR A 236 -2.05 16.12 37.59
C THR A 236 -3.20 15.24 38.09
N SER A 237 -4.42 15.47 37.57
CA SER A 237 -5.58 14.62 37.87
C SER A 237 -6.46 14.46 36.66
N ARG A 238 -7.02 13.25 36.48
CA ARG A 238 -7.83 12.94 35.31
C ARG A 238 -8.95 11.96 35.59
N GLN A 239 -9.96 12.06 34.77
CA GLN A 239 -10.99 11.04 34.63
C GLN A 239 -11.27 10.81 33.15
N ASP A 240 -11.22 9.54 32.79
CA ASP A 240 -11.30 9.09 31.41
C ASP A 240 -12.65 8.41 31.16
N TRP A 241 -13.18 8.72 30.00
CA TRP A 241 -14.29 8.02 29.38
C TRP A 241 -13.89 7.67 27.95
N LYS A 242 -14.72 6.82 27.35
CA LYS A 242 -14.62 6.32 25.98
C LYS A 242 -14.02 7.31 24.95
N ASP A 243 -14.54 8.53 24.90
CA ASP A 243 -14.18 9.55 23.90
C ASP A 243 -13.80 10.90 24.53
N VAL A 244 -13.60 10.93 25.85
CA VAL A 244 -13.38 12.18 26.59
C VAL A 244 -12.43 11.97 27.75
N ILE A 245 -11.39 12.80 27.80
CA ILE A 245 -10.50 12.94 28.93
C ILE A 245 -10.83 14.27 29.58
N VAL A 246 -11.20 14.24 30.86
CA VAL A 246 -11.28 15.44 31.69
C VAL A 246 -10.08 15.43 32.60
N ALA A 247 -9.25 16.43 32.45
CA ALA A 247 -7.95 16.51 33.07
C ALA A 247 -7.75 17.88 33.72
N VAL A 248 -6.84 17.93 34.68
CA VAL A 248 -6.32 19.17 35.27
C VAL A 248 -4.81 19.15 35.15
N THR A 249 -4.26 20.09 34.40
CA THR A 249 -2.81 20.32 34.25
C THR A 249 -2.50 21.66 34.91
N GLU A 250 -1.60 21.70 35.89
CA GLU A 250 -1.16 22.93 36.57
C GLU A 250 -2.35 23.84 37.02
N ASN A 251 -3.40 23.24 37.59
CA ASN A 251 -4.66 23.89 38.00
C ASN A 251 -5.58 24.39 36.87
N LEU A 252 -5.27 24.11 35.61
CA LEU A 252 -6.12 24.45 34.47
C LEU A 252 -6.93 23.23 34.01
N PRO A 253 -8.26 23.36 33.87
CA PRO A 253 -9.09 22.30 33.31
C PRO A 253 -8.83 22.13 31.81
N VAL A 254 -8.34 20.94 31.46
CA VAL A 254 -8.11 20.48 30.08
C VAL A 254 -9.17 19.43 29.76
N ILE A 255 -9.83 19.60 28.62
CA ILE A 255 -10.78 18.62 28.11
C ILE A 255 -10.31 18.21 26.73
N VAL A 256 -9.93 16.95 26.60
CA VAL A 256 -9.60 16.36 25.31
C VAL A 256 -10.76 15.46 24.91
N TYR A 257 -11.32 15.70 23.74
CA TYR A 257 -12.43 14.87 23.25
C TYR A 257 -12.34 14.66 21.75
N ARG A 258 -12.85 13.51 21.31
CA ARG A 258 -13.04 13.18 19.91
C ARG A 258 -14.50 13.43 19.55
N GLU A 259 -14.74 14.16 18.47
CA GLU A 259 -16.07 14.28 17.86
C GLU A 259 -16.01 13.99 16.35
N THR A 260 -17.12 13.50 15.80
CA THR A 260 -17.25 13.23 14.37
C THR A 260 -18.41 14.04 13.83
N LYS A 261 -18.16 14.82 12.77
CA LYS A 261 -19.14 15.69 12.14
C LYS A 261 -18.89 15.71 10.62
N ASP A 262 -19.93 15.45 9.83
CA ASP A 262 -19.89 15.54 8.36
C ASP A 262 -18.69 14.83 7.70
N ASP A 263 -18.44 13.57 8.09
CA ASP A 263 -17.31 12.73 7.62
C ASP A 263 -15.90 13.30 7.94
N GLN A 264 -15.81 14.26 8.86
CA GLN A 264 -14.56 14.75 9.46
C GLN A 264 -14.50 14.34 10.94
N VAL A 265 -13.31 13.93 11.39
CA VAL A 265 -13.07 13.62 12.80
C VAL A 265 -12.19 14.68 13.42
N ASN A 266 -12.71 15.35 14.45
CA ASN A 266 -12.00 16.38 15.18
C ASN A 266 -11.52 15.81 16.51
N ILE A 267 -10.21 15.84 16.74
CA ILE A 267 -9.65 15.72 18.09
C ILE A 267 -9.53 17.14 18.62
N ILE A 268 -10.33 17.46 19.62
CA ILE A 268 -10.41 18.79 20.20
C ILE A 268 -9.76 18.75 21.58
N VAL A 269 -8.70 19.53 21.74
CA VAL A 269 -8.08 19.84 23.01
C VAL A 269 -8.58 21.23 23.42
N ASN A 270 -9.44 21.27 24.42
CA ASN A 270 -10.00 22.50 24.95
C ASN A 270 -9.43 22.79 26.34
N VAL A 271 -8.73 23.91 26.46
CA VAL A 271 -8.19 24.40 27.73
C VAL A 271 -9.04 25.59 28.17
N THR A 272 -9.79 25.43 29.25
CA THR A 272 -10.64 26.49 29.78
C THR A 272 -9.86 27.30 30.80
N VAL A 273 -9.82 28.62 30.62
CA VAL A 273 -9.06 29.53 31.49
C VAL A 273 -10.04 30.35 32.31
N PRO A 274 -9.92 30.42 33.66
CA PRO A 274 -10.76 31.30 34.46
C PRO A 274 -10.67 32.75 33.97
N ALA A 275 -11.80 33.44 33.87
CA ALA A 275 -11.88 34.79 33.31
C ALA A 275 -11.00 35.86 34.02
N GLN A 276 -10.47 35.51 35.20
CA GLN A 276 -9.61 36.31 36.07
C GLN A 276 -8.10 36.18 35.75
N ALA A 277 -7.70 35.20 34.92
CA ALA A 277 -6.29 34.87 34.61
C ALA A 277 -5.90 35.17 33.15
N VAL A 278 -6.60 36.07 32.47
CA VAL A 278 -6.50 36.27 31.01
C VAL A 278 -5.46 37.34 30.61
N GLN A 279 -4.95 38.13 31.55
CA GLN A 279 -3.97 39.19 31.28
C GLN A 279 -2.55 38.71 31.65
N GLY A 280 -1.69 38.52 30.64
CA GLY A 280 -0.26 38.17 30.83
C GLY A 280 0.07 36.67 30.89
N THR A 281 -0.92 35.78 30.98
CA THR A 281 -0.71 34.32 31.18
C THR A 281 -0.88 33.48 29.91
N GLN A 282 -1.22 34.09 28.77
CA GLN A 282 -1.48 33.40 27.51
C GLN A 282 -0.26 32.63 26.98
N GLN A 283 0.92 33.23 27.07
CA GLN A 283 2.17 32.63 26.62
C GLN A 283 2.57 31.46 27.53
N LEU A 284 2.44 31.61 28.85
CA LEU A 284 2.63 30.50 29.79
C LEU A 284 1.69 29.32 29.53
N ILE A 285 0.42 29.57 29.23
CA ILE A 285 -0.56 28.52 28.90
C ILE A 285 -0.18 27.84 27.58
N TRP A 286 0.30 28.61 26.62
CA TRP A 286 0.78 28.07 25.36
C TRP A 286 2.02 27.19 25.58
N ASP A 287 3.04 27.70 26.25
CA ASP A 287 4.33 27.04 26.41
C ASP A 287 4.25 25.83 27.34
N ASN A 288 3.47 25.91 28.43
CA ASN A 288 3.41 24.85 29.45
C ASN A 288 2.29 23.82 29.22
N VAL A 289 1.23 24.17 28.49
CA VAL A 289 0.06 23.30 28.33
C VAL A 289 -0.24 22.99 26.87
N ILE A 290 -0.40 23.99 26.00
CA ILE A 290 -0.82 23.74 24.61
C ILE A 290 0.31 23.16 23.75
N SER A 291 1.52 23.71 23.82
CA SER A 291 2.67 23.30 23.02
C SER A 291 3.08 21.85 23.32
N PRO A 292 3.22 21.43 24.60
CA PRO A 292 3.54 20.03 24.92
C PRO A 292 2.45 19.07 24.43
N LEU A 293 1.17 19.43 24.59
CA LEU A 293 0.05 18.62 24.10
C LEU A 293 0.03 18.53 22.57
N LYS A 294 0.27 19.65 21.88
CA LYS A 294 0.40 19.74 20.42
C LYS A 294 1.57 18.90 19.92
N ASP A 295 2.72 18.95 20.57
CA ASP A 295 3.92 18.23 20.14
C ASP A 295 3.76 16.72 20.34
N LYS A 296 3.14 16.30 21.46
CA LYS A 296 2.76 14.90 21.69
C LYS A 296 1.73 14.42 20.66
N LEU A 297 0.71 15.22 20.38
CA LEU A 297 -0.29 14.91 19.35
C LEU A 297 0.35 14.83 17.95
N SER A 298 1.22 15.78 17.60
CA SER A 298 1.91 15.83 16.32
C SER A 298 2.89 14.66 16.15
N THR A 299 3.59 14.29 17.21
CA THR A 299 4.49 13.12 17.21
C THR A 299 3.70 11.84 16.99
N LEU A 300 2.56 11.67 17.68
CA LEU A 300 1.67 10.54 17.45
C LEU A 300 1.17 10.53 16.00
N LEU A 301 0.67 11.66 15.47
CA LEU A 301 0.15 11.73 14.10
C LEU A 301 1.17 11.33 13.02
N LYS A 302 2.48 11.50 13.25
CA LYS A 302 3.54 11.07 12.32
C LYS A 302 3.66 9.55 12.16
N GLU A 303 3.15 8.77 13.12
CA GLU A 303 3.12 7.31 13.02
C GLU A 303 2.14 6.80 11.95
N TRP A 304 1.37 7.71 11.33
CA TRP A 304 0.42 7.42 10.25
C TRP A 304 0.82 8.10 8.92
N PRO A 305 1.70 7.49 8.10
CA PRO A 305 2.08 8.04 6.81
C PRO A 305 0.87 8.20 5.89
N GLY A 306 0.61 9.43 5.42
CA GLY A 306 -0.51 9.76 4.53
C GLY A 306 -1.79 10.23 5.24
N LEU A 307 -1.78 10.39 6.57
CA LEU A 307 -2.90 10.99 7.30
C LEU A 307 -2.98 12.49 7.02
N LEU A 308 -4.08 12.93 6.40
CA LEU A 308 -4.35 14.34 6.14
C LEU A 308 -5.01 14.96 7.37
N TYR A 309 -4.30 15.86 8.05
CA TYR A 309 -4.83 16.60 9.19
C TYR A 309 -4.45 18.07 9.15
N ARG A 310 -5.27 18.91 9.78
CA ARG A 310 -5.02 20.33 10.00
C ARG A 310 -5.09 20.63 11.50
N LEU A 311 -4.14 21.39 12.01
CA LEU A 311 -4.22 21.95 13.37
C LEU A 311 -4.78 23.37 13.26
N VAL A 312 -5.92 23.61 13.90
CA VAL A 312 -6.60 24.90 13.98
C VAL A 312 -6.52 25.38 15.42
N TYR A 313 -6.03 26.60 15.60
CA TYR A 313 -5.97 27.26 16.90
C TYR A 313 -7.00 28.38 16.91
N SER A 314 -7.82 28.43 17.96
CA SER A 314 -8.77 29.54 18.14
C SER A 314 -8.69 30.07 19.56
N THR A 315 -8.56 31.39 19.67
CA THR A 315 -8.71 32.16 20.90
C THR A 315 -10.04 32.92 20.81
N PHE A 316 -10.94 32.71 21.77
CA PHE A 316 -12.18 33.49 21.84
C PHE A 316 -11.92 34.79 22.63
N THR A 317 -11.64 35.88 21.91
CA THR A 317 -11.83 37.25 22.41
C THR A 317 -12.83 37.95 21.48
N GLN A 318 -13.97 38.37 22.01
CA GLN A 318 -14.91 39.25 21.31
C GLN A 318 -14.95 40.60 22.04
N PRO A 319 -15.36 41.70 21.39
CA PRO A 319 -14.58 42.44 20.40
C PRO A 319 -14.29 43.85 20.95
N ALA A 320 -13.04 44.32 20.90
CA ALA A 320 -12.71 45.71 21.19
C ALA A 320 -11.81 46.26 20.10
N ARG A 321 -12.29 47.35 19.48
CA ARG A 321 -11.54 48.26 18.62
C ARG A 321 -10.21 48.61 19.28
N GLN A 322 -9.09 48.26 18.67
CA GLN A 322 -7.95 49.16 18.47
C GLN A 322 -6.91 48.49 17.56
N LYS A 323 -6.40 49.30 16.63
CA LYS A 323 -5.27 49.03 15.74
C LYS A 323 -4.02 48.69 16.56
N GLY A 324 -3.18 47.81 16.01
CA GLY A 324 -1.78 47.67 16.41
C GLY A 324 -1.44 46.23 16.77
N ASP A 325 -0.56 45.65 15.95
CA ASP A 325 0.26 44.48 16.25
C ASP A 325 -0.43 43.11 16.29
N SER A 326 -0.83 42.62 15.11
CA SER A 326 -0.68 41.19 14.84
C SER A 326 0.80 40.93 14.57
N GLN A 327 1.56 40.48 15.56
CA GLN A 327 2.78 39.73 15.27
C GLN A 327 2.38 38.40 14.64
N THR A 328 2.41 38.36 13.32
CA THR A 328 2.38 37.12 12.56
C THR A 328 3.74 36.46 12.77
N LEU A 329 3.83 35.51 13.70
CA LEU A 329 4.94 34.54 13.68
C LEU A 329 4.80 33.77 12.36
N SER A 330 5.60 34.16 11.37
CA SER A 330 5.61 33.57 10.03
C SER A 330 6.25 32.18 10.12
N VAL A 331 5.40 31.18 10.33
CA VAL A 331 5.78 29.79 10.19
C VAL A 331 6.10 29.55 8.70
N PRO A 332 7.21 28.88 8.35
CA PRO A 332 7.48 28.50 6.99
C PRO A 332 6.30 27.70 6.41
N SER A 333 5.73 28.18 5.31
CA SER A 333 4.59 27.54 4.66
C SER A 333 5.09 26.76 3.43
N ILE A 334 4.90 25.44 3.45
CA ILE A 334 5.12 24.58 2.28
C ILE A 334 4.06 24.91 1.23
N ILE A 335 4.50 25.20 0.02
CA ILE A 335 3.59 25.50 -1.09
C ILE A 335 3.09 24.16 -1.67
N PRO A 336 1.77 23.94 -1.76
CA PRO A 336 1.25 22.69 -2.29
C PRO A 336 1.42 22.64 -3.82
N THR A 337 1.98 21.53 -4.28
CA THR A 337 2.17 21.23 -5.71
C THR A 337 1.22 20.11 -6.14
N PHE A 338 0.50 20.33 -7.23
CA PHE A 338 -0.52 19.44 -7.75
C PHE A 338 -0.10 18.84 -9.08
N ALA A 339 -0.28 17.52 -9.24
CA ALA A 339 -0.06 16.82 -10.50
C ALA A 339 -1.29 16.91 -11.40
N VAL A 340 -1.14 17.53 -12.57
CA VAL A 340 -2.15 17.64 -13.61
C VAL A 340 -1.79 16.69 -14.73
N GLY A 341 -2.59 15.64 -14.90
CA GLY A 341 -2.37 14.63 -15.94
C GLY A 341 -3.29 14.80 -17.16
N PRO A 342 -3.10 14.01 -18.22
CA PRO A 342 -3.91 14.08 -19.44
C PRO A 342 -5.40 13.78 -19.24
N ARG A 343 -5.76 13.14 -18.12
CA ARG A 343 -7.15 12.84 -17.74
C ARG A 343 -7.90 14.03 -17.13
N GLY A 344 -7.21 15.17 -16.91
CA GLY A 344 -7.77 16.30 -16.19
C GLY A 344 -7.89 16.05 -14.68
N CYS A 345 -8.14 17.09 -13.92
CA CYS A 345 -8.33 17.04 -12.47
C CYS A 345 -8.96 18.33 -11.95
N THR A 346 -9.48 18.30 -10.73
CA THR A 346 -9.90 19.52 -10.02
C THR A 346 -8.97 19.74 -8.83
N VAL A 347 -8.38 20.93 -8.74
CA VAL A 347 -7.52 21.36 -7.63
C VAL A 347 -8.31 22.34 -6.77
N GLN A 348 -8.39 22.08 -5.47
CA GLN A 348 -9.01 22.98 -4.50
C GLN A 348 -8.00 23.36 -3.42
N HIS A 349 -7.72 24.65 -3.29
CA HIS A 349 -6.77 25.18 -2.31
C HIS A 349 -7.16 26.61 -1.92
N GLY A 350 -7.11 26.95 -0.62
CA GLY A 350 -7.42 28.32 -0.16
C GLY A 350 -8.82 28.84 -0.51
N GLY A 351 -9.79 27.95 -0.76
CA GLY A 351 -11.14 28.31 -1.24
C GLY A 351 -11.25 28.53 -2.75
N VAL A 352 -10.13 28.49 -3.47
CA VAL A 352 -10.07 28.56 -4.94
C VAL A 352 -10.25 27.16 -5.54
N THR A 353 -10.99 27.05 -6.64
CA THR A 353 -11.13 25.81 -7.42
C THR A 353 -10.57 26.00 -8.83
N LEU A 354 -9.68 25.11 -9.26
CA LEU A 354 -9.14 25.04 -10.63
C LEU A 354 -9.58 23.72 -11.27
N GLU A 355 -10.33 23.77 -12.36
CA GLU A 355 -10.79 22.57 -13.08
C GLU A 355 -10.06 22.43 -14.41
N PHE A 356 -9.20 21.42 -14.45
CA PHE A 356 -8.42 21.03 -15.60
C PHE A 356 -9.22 19.97 -16.37
N PRO A 357 -9.76 20.28 -17.55
CA PRO A 357 -10.49 19.29 -18.32
C PRO A 357 -9.56 18.22 -18.90
N ALA A 358 -10.10 17.03 -19.19
CA ALA A 358 -9.35 15.99 -19.88
C ALA A 358 -8.77 16.53 -21.21
N GLY A 359 -7.47 16.26 -21.43
CA GLY A 359 -6.72 16.73 -22.58
C GLY A 359 -6.21 18.17 -22.48
N CYS A 360 -6.33 18.87 -21.34
CA CYS A 360 -5.74 20.21 -21.17
C CYS A 360 -4.20 20.21 -21.17
N VAL A 361 -3.58 19.06 -20.85
CA VAL A 361 -2.13 18.82 -20.93
C VAL A 361 -1.89 17.48 -21.65
N ARG A 362 -0.79 17.40 -22.43
CA ARG A 362 -0.39 16.18 -23.15
C ARG A 362 0.33 15.18 -22.25
N ASP A 363 1.19 15.69 -21.38
CA ASP A 363 1.99 14.94 -20.42
C ASP A 363 1.67 15.44 -19.00
N ALA A 364 1.96 14.64 -17.98
CA ALA A 364 1.75 15.06 -16.59
C ALA A 364 2.61 16.29 -16.27
N ARG A 365 1.99 17.32 -15.69
CA ARG A 365 2.64 18.57 -15.27
C ARG A 365 2.42 18.77 -13.78
N PHE A 366 3.34 19.46 -13.12
CA PHE A 366 3.18 19.90 -11.74
C PHE A 366 2.88 21.39 -11.70
N ILE A 367 1.96 21.78 -10.83
CA ILE A 367 1.54 23.17 -10.68
C ILE A 367 1.50 23.50 -9.21
N SER A 368 2.24 24.53 -8.81
CA SER A 368 2.23 25.03 -7.44
C SER A 368 1.23 26.17 -7.33
N VAL A 369 0.31 26.04 -6.37
CA VAL A 369 -0.84 26.93 -6.21
C VAL A 369 -0.74 27.59 -4.85
N GLU A 370 -0.63 28.91 -4.84
CA GLU A 370 -0.60 29.73 -3.64
C GLU A 370 -1.77 30.71 -3.67
N VAL A 371 -2.52 30.79 -2.57
CA VAL A 371 -3.65 31.71 -2.45
C VAL A 371 -3.32 32.75 -1.40
N GLU A 372 -3.29 34.01 -1.81
CA GLU A 372 -2.99 35.15 -0.97
C GLU A 372 -4.22 36.03 -0.78
N ALA A 373 -4.51 36.40 0.46
CA ALA A 373 -5.52 37.41 0.74
C ALA A 373 -4.86 38.79 0.72
N VAL A 374 -5.43 39.73 -0.03
CA VAL A 374 -4.98 41.13 -0.02
C VAL A 374 -5.45 41.79 1.30
N PRO A 375 -4.56 42.50 2.02
CA PRO A 375 -4.96 43.25 3.20
C PRO A 375 -6.04 44.28 2.87
N VAL A 376 -7.14 44.30 3.63
CA VAL A 376 -8.23 45.26 3.44
C VAL A 376 -7.82 46.62 4.03
N THR A 377 -7.21 47.47 3.20
CA THR A 377 -6.87 48.85 3.56
C THR A 377 -8.10 49.78 3.48
N GLU A 378 -7.96 51.01 3.98
CA GLU A 378 -9.03 52.01 3.96
C GLU A 378 -9.35 52.48 2.52
N ASP A 379 -8.32 52.55 1.67
CA ASP A 379 -8.44 52.85 0.24
C ASP A 379 -9.18 51.73 -0.53
N VAL A 380 -8.84 50.47 -0.24
CA VAL A 380 -9.55 49.27 -0.72
C VAL A 380 -11.05 49.34 -0.41
N ARG A 381 -11.40 49.65 0.85
CA ARG A 381 -12.78 49.66 1.33
C ARG A 381 -13.63 50.76 0.68
N THR A 382 -12.99 51.86 0.31
CA THR A 382 -13.66 53.04 -0.26
C THR A 382 -13.99 52.84 -1.74
N ASN A 383 -13.12 52.16 -2.49
CA ASN A 383 -13.23 52.03 -3.96
C ASN A 383 -13.84 50.70 -4.44
N LEU A 384 -13.78 49.60 -3.65
CA LEU A 384 -14.21 48.27 -4.06
C LEU A 384 -15.49 47.78 -3.36
N THR A 385 -16.37 47.09 -4.10
CA THR A 385 -17.56 46.40 -3.55
C THR A 385 -17.19 45.05 -2.97
N ALA A 386 -16.38 44.29 -3.72
CA ALA A 386 -15.95 42.95 -3.40
C ALA A 386 -14.59 42.69 -4.05
N MET A 387 -13.80 41.80 -3.45
CA MET A 387 -12.58 41.27 -4.05
C MET A 387 -12.46 39.77 -3.74
N SER A 388 -11.80 39.05 -4.64
CA SER A 388 -11.40 37.68 -4.40
C SER A 388 -9.93 37.59 -4.01
N ALA A 389 -9.54 36.47 -3.39
CA ALA A 389 -8.14 36.20 -3.07
C ALA A 389 -7.29 36.21 -4.35
N VAL A 390 -6.05 36.68 -4.23
CA VAL A 390 -5.05 36.61 -5.28
C VAL A 390 -4.58 35.17 -5.36
N LEU A 391 -4.81 34.54 -6.48
CA LEU A 391 -4.24 33.24 -6.77
C LEU A 391 -2.91 33.47 -7.45
N THR A 392 -1.80 33.08 -6.84
CA THR A 392 -0.49 32.95 -7.49
C THR A 392 -0.34 31.51 -7.95
N VAL A 393 -0.08 31.31 -9.24
CA VAL A 393 0.25 29.99 -9.78
C VAL A 393 1.67 30.04 -10.31
N GLU A 394 2.56 29.34 -9.64
CA GLU A 394 3.95 29.26 -10.09
C GLU A 394 4.07 28.19 -11.17
N GLN A 395 4.53 28.62 -12.34
CA GLN A 395 4.68 27.78 -13.51
C GLN A 395 6.11 27.25 -13.57
N ASP A 396 6.27 25.93 -13.47
CA ASP A 396 7.56 25.30 -13.81
C ASP A 396 7.81 25.34 -15.35
N PHE A 397 6.77 25.61 -16.16
CA PHE A 397 6.86 25.73 -17.62
C PHE A 397 5.81 26.72 -18.19
N PRO A 398 6.21 27.73 -18.99
CA PRO A 398 5.30 28.78 -19.50
C PRO A 398 4.42 28.38 -20.70
N GLN A 399 4.09 27.10 -20.85
CA GLN A 399 3.32 26.62 -22.01
C GLN A 399 1.82 26.69 -21.76
N ARG A 400 1.07 27.25 -22.73
CA ARG A 400 -0.40 27.24 -22.73
C ARG A 400 -0.98 25.83 -22.58
N PHE A 401 -2.15 25.75 -21.95
CA PHE A 401 -2.96 24.55 -21.91
C PHE A 401 -3.56 24.30 -23.29
N LEU A 402 -3.65 23.03 -23.65
CA LEU A 402 -4.28 22.59 -24.90
C LEU A 402 -5.79 22.80 -24.89
N ARG A 403 -6.38 23.01 -23.70
CA ARG A 403 -7.79 23.33 -23.48
C ARG A 403 -7.93 24.33 -22.33
N PRO A 404 -8.93 25.23 -22.36
CA PRO A 404 -9.16 26.19 -21.28
C PRO A 404 -9.42 25.49 -19.94
N VAL A 405 -8.85 26.03 -18.87
CA VAL A 405 -9.08 25.66 -17.48
C VAL A 405 -10.11 26.60 -16.89
N THR A 406 -11.07 26.05 -16.14
CA THR A 406 -12.03 26.84 -15.36
C THR A 406 -11.42 27.21 -14.01
N VAL A 407 -11.46 28.50 -13.67
CA VAL A 407 -10.98 29.05 -12.40
C VAL A 407 -12.17 29.61 -11.63
N ARG A 408 -12.36 29.19 -10.38
CA ARG A 408 -13.34 29.75 -9.45
C ARG A 408 -12.65 30.36 -8.25
N LEU A 409 -12.82 31.67 -8.06
CA LEU A 409 -12.27 32.42 -6.94
C LEU A 409 -13.37 32.79 -5.94
N PRO A 410 -13.18 32.59 -4.63
CA PRO A 410 -14.18 32.94 -3.61
C PRO A 410 -14.13 34.44 -3.29
N TRP A 411 -15.29 35.01 -2.95
CA TRP A 411 -15.34 36.37 -2.44
C TRP A 411 -14.78 36.46 -1.01
N VAL A 412 -13.84 37.37 -0.81
CA VAL A 412 -13.30 37.69 0.53
C VAL A 412 -14.08 38.84 1.17
N TRP A 413 -14.82 39.63 0.39
CA TRP A 413 -15.60 40.76 0.91
C TRP A 413 -16.97 40.92 0.24
N THR A 414 -18.05 40.94 1.03
CA THR A 414 -19.35 41.56 0.65
C THR A 414 -20.21 41.90 1.88
N GLN A 415 -20.72 43.14 1.97
CA GLN A 415 -22.04 43.44 2.55
C GLN A 415 -22.82 44.30 1.54
N ALA A 416 -23.97 43.75 1.10
CA ALA A 416 -24.98 44.21 0.15
C ALA A 416 -24.73 45.55 -0.58
N ALA A 417 -24.37 45.48 -1.87
CA ALA A 417 -24.49 46.61 -2.79
C ALA A 417 -25.85 46.56 -3.50
N ALA A 418 -26.88 47.10 -2.84
CA ALA A 418 -28.17 47.32 -3.49
C ALA A 418 -28.07 48.58 -4.39
N GLY A 419 -28.18 48.40 -5.71
CA GLY A 419 -28.67 49.44 -6.62
C GLY A 419 -27.67 50.28 -7.42
N LYS A 420 -26.42 49.85 -7.66
CA LYS A 420 -25.51 50.52 -8.62
C LYS A 420 -25.00 49.52 -9.67
N GLU A 421 -24.85 49.97 -10.93
CA GLU A 421 -24.16 49.21 -11.98
C GLU A 421 -22.74 48.87 -11.50
N THR A 422 -22.43 47.58 -11.41
CA THR A 422 -21.10 47.10 -11.04
C THR A 422 -20.46 46.40 -12.23
N THR A 423 -19.15 46.54 -12.37
CA THR A 423 -18.38 45.85 -13.41
C THR A 423 -17.33 44.98 -12.74
N THR A 424 -17.33 43.68 -13.08
CA THR A 424 -16.31 42.73 -12.66
C THR A 424 -15.10 42.88 -13.58
N LYS A 425 -13.90 43.06 -13.02
CA LYS A 425 -12.64 42.98 -13.77
C LYS A 425 -11.77 41.88 -13.17
N VAL A 426 -11.29 40.97 -14.02
CA VAL A 426 -10.22 40.04 -13.67
C VAL A 426 -8.91 40.67 -14.13
N LEU A 427 -7.99 40.88 -13.20
CA LEU A 427 -6.63 41.28 -13.47
C LEU A 427 -5.76 40.03 -13.48
N HIS A 428 -4.75 40.02 -14.34
CA HIS A 428 -3.73 38.98 -14.35
C HIS A 428 -2.34 39.61 -14.32
N TYR A 429 -1.39 38.94 -13.70
CA TYR A 429 0.00 39.34 -13.72
C TYR A 429 0.73 38.61 -14.86
N GLY A 430 1.06 39.34 -15.92
CA GLY A 430 1.96 38.89 -16.98
C GLY A 430 3.42 39.11 -16.57
N ARG A 431 4.29 38.16 -16.90
CA ARG A 431 5.69 38.17 -16.49
C ARG A 431 6.51 39.33 -17.08
N ASP A 432 6.18 39.74 -18.31
CA ASP A 432 6.87 40.81 -19.04
C ASP A 432 6.14 42.16 -18.97
N ASP A 433 4.81 42.14 -18.78
CA ASP A 433 3.94 43.34 -18.86
C ASP A 433 3.44 43.83 -17.48
N GLY A 434 3.68 43.06 -16.42
CA GLY A 434 3.13 43.28 -15.09
C GLY A 434 1.62 43.01 -15.02
N TRP A 435 0.94 43.64 -14.06
CA TRP A 435 -0.53 43.53 -13.97
C TRP A 435 -1.20 44.15 -15.20
N THR A 436 -2.15 43.45 -15.78
CA THR A 436 -2.99 43.90 -16.90
C THR A 436 -4.42 43.39 -16.73
N VAL A 437 -5.38 43.99 -17.46
CA VAL A 437 -6.77 43.53 -17.44
C VAL A 437 -6.91 42.27 -18.29
N PHE A 438 -7.33 41.17 -17.67
CA PHE A 438 -7.54 39.89 -18.33
C PHE A 438 -8.87 39.93 -19.09
N LYS A 439 -8.78 39.96 -20.42
CA LYS A 439 -9.95 39.95 -21.30
C LYS A 439 -10.55 38.54 -21.35
N THR A 440 -11.45 38.24 -20.41
CA THR A 440 -12.18 36.96 -20.32
C THR A 440 -13.64 37.23 -19.97
N ASP A 441 -14.53 36.34 -20.39
CA ASP A 441 -15.95 36.35 -20.00
C ASP A 441 -16.06 35.83 -18.55
N ALA A 442 -15.89 36.72 -17.57
CA ALA A 442 -16.01 36.41 -16.15
C ALA A 442 -17.47 36.52 -15.70
N HIS A 443 -17.99 35.46 -15.09
CA HIS A 443 -19.36 35.41 -14.58
C HIS A 443 -19.35 35.37 -13.04
N GLN A 444 -20.28 36.11 -12.43
CA GLN A 444 -20.52 36.01 -10.99
C GLN A 444 -21.39 34.78 -10.70
N GLU A 445 -20.99 33.97 -9.73
CA GLU A 445 -21.74 32.81 -9.23
C GLU A 445 -21.96 32.98 -7.72
N ASP A 446 -22.90 32.24 -7.13
CA ASP A 446 -23.18 32.32 -5.68
C ASP A 446 -21.92 32.01 -4.86
N GLY A 447 -21.32 33.05 -4.27
CA GLY A 447 -20.12 32.96 -3.44
C GLY A 447 -18.78 33.24 -4.13
N GLY A 448 -18.74 33.59 -5.43
CA GLY A 448 -17.47 33.87 -6.11
C GLY A 448 -17.55 34.37 -7.56
N ILE A 449 -16.42 34.28 -8.26
CA ILE A 449 -16.30 34.52 -9.71
C ILE A 449 -15.78 33.27 -10.40
N MET A 450 -16.35 32.95 -11.56
CA MET A 450 -15.87 31.92 -12.47
C MET A 450 -15.40 32.54 -13.79
N PHE A 451 -14.25 32.08 -14.30
CA PHE A 451 -13.75 32.43 -15.62
C PHE A 451 -12.90 31.30 -16.22
N HIS A 452 -12.62 31.38 -17.52
CA HIS A 452 -11.79 30.40 -18.23
C HIS A 452 -10.46 31.01 -18.68
N THR A 453 -9.40 30.21 -18.65
CA THR A 453 -8.07 30.61 -19.13
C THR A 453 -7.33 29.44 -19.80
N ASP A 454 -6.63 29.69 -20.90
CA ASP A 454 -5.70 28.74 -21.54
C ASP A 454 -4.25 28.92 -21.02
N HIS A 455 -4.06 29.80 -20.03
CA HIS A 455 -2.76 30.12 -19.45
C HIS A 455 -2.88 30.36 -17.93
N PHE A 456 -2.02 29.80 -17.09
CA PHE A 456 -2.03 30.14 -15.65
C PHE A 456 -1.14 31.33 -15.38
N GLN A 457 -1.71 32.39 -14.80
CA GLN A 457 -0.95 33.52 -14.27
C GLN A 457 -1.46 33.80 -12.87
N SER A 458 -0.82 34.73 -12.17
CA SER A 458 -1.44 35.21 -10.95
C SER A 458 -2.71 35.97 -11.32
N PHE A 459 -3.85 35.59 -10.72
CA PHE A 459 -5.15 36.19 -11.01
C PHE A 459 -5.69 36.92 -9.79
N TRP A 460 -6.31 38.06 -10.04
CA TRP A 460 -7.01 38.84 -9.03
C TRP A 460 -8.31 39.39 -9.59
N ALA A 461 -9.43 39.03 -9.00
CA ALA A 461 -10.74 39.53 -9.43
C ALA A 461 -11.27 40.62 -8.48
N ILE A 462 -11.68 41.75 -9.07
CA ILE A 462 -12.21 42.92 -8.35
C ILE A 462 -13.59 43.34 -8.88
N LEU A 463 -14.43 43.82 -7.97
CA LEU A 463 -15.74 44.40 -8.28
C LEU A 463 -15.75 45.89 -7.96
N LEU A 464 -15.89 46.73 -8.98
CA LEU A 464 -15.78 48.20 -8.87
C LEU A 464 -17.13 48.87 -8.58
N ARG A 465 -17.13 49.92 -7.73
CA ARG A 465 -18.33 50.68 -7.33
C ARG A 465 -18.74 51.82 -8.29
N ASN A 466 -17.84 52.30 -9.15
CA ASN A 466 -18.08 53.47 -10.01
C ASN A 466 -17.26 53.42 -11.33
N LEU A 467 -17.86 53.87 -12.42
CA LEU A 467 -17.30 53.96 -13.79
C LEU A 467 -16.15 54.97 -13.97
N LEU A 468 -15.84 55.79 -12.97
CA LEU A 468 -14.81 56.86 -13.05
C LEU A 468 -13.38 56.41 -12.72
N TRP A 469 -13.19 55.15 -12.31
CA TRP A 469 -11.86 54.59 -12.03
C TRP A 469 -11.13 54.13 -13.30
N SER A 470 -11.37 54.76 -14.46
CA SER A 470 -10.83 54.33 -15.74
C SER A 470 -9.33 54.67 -15.85
N GLY A 471 -8.45 53.74 -15.46
CA GLY A 471 -7.05 53.74 -15.88
C GLY A 471 -6.01 53.52 -14.77
N ASN A 472 -6.37 53.61 -13.49
CA ASN A 472 -5.40 53.49 -12.38
C ASN A 472 -5.48 52.16 -11.62
N GLU A 473 -6.43 51.27 -11.97
CA GLU A 473 -6.63 50.00 -11.25
C GLU A 473 -5.44 49.05 -11.40
N VAL A 474 -4.81 49.06 -12.58
CA VAL A 474 -3.62 48.28 -12.89
C VAL A 474 -2.40 48.76 -12.08
N SER A 475 -2.21 50.08 -12.01
CA SER A 475 -1.13 50.71 -11.25
C SER A 475 -1.25 50.42 -9.75
N TRP A 476 -2.47 50.57 -9.23
CA TRP A 476 -2.81 50.26 -7.85
C TRP A 476 -2.65 48.78 -7.52
N ALA A 477 -3.10 47.89 -8.41
CA ALA A 477 -2.96 46.45 -8.22
C ALA A 477 -1.48 46.03 -8.19
N ARG A 478 -0.66 46.64 -9.06
CA ARG A 478 0.78 46.46 -9.09
C ARG A 478 1.46 46.89 -7.80
N GLN A 479 1.14 48.08 -7.27
CA GLN A 479 1.72 48.55 -6.01
C GLN A 479 1.33 47.66 -4.83
N THR A 480 0.06 47.26 -4.75
CA THR A 480 -0.48 46.40 -3.69
C THR A 480 0.14 45.00 -3.72
N TYR A 481 0.22 44.39 -4.91
CA TYR A 481 0.83 43.07 -5.08
C TYR A 481 2.33 43.10 -4.74
N ASN A 482 3.09 44.06 -5.29
CA ASN A 482 4.52 44.18 -5.00
C ASN A 482 4.79 44.36 -3.50
N GLY A 483 3.96 45.13 -2.79
CA GLY A 483 4.06 45.25 -1.33
C GLY A 483 3.77 43.95 -0.57
N CYS A 484 2.89 43.08 -1.10
CA CYS A 484 2.58 41.79 -0.48
C CYS A 484 3.68 40.74 -0.69
N ILE A 485 4.49 40.86 -1.74
CA ILE A 485 5.44 39.80 -2.14
C ILE A 485 6.93 40.19 -2.03
N ALA A 486 7.25 41.47 -1.83
CA ALA A 486 8.63 41.97 -1.86
C ALA A 486 9.59 41.26 -0.88
N ASN A 487 9.08 40.81 0.27
CA ASN A 487 9.86 40.14 1.31
C ASN A 487 9.72 38.61 1.29
N LYS A 488 9.12 38.03 0.24
CA LYS A 488 8.92 36.58 0.14
C LYS A 488 9.99 35.95 -0.75
N VAL A 489 10.72 35.00 -0.18
CA VAL A 489 11.78 34.26 -0.84
C VAL A 489 11.44 32.78 -0.86
N TYR A 490 11.55 32.20 -2.05
CA TYR A 490 11.37 30.78 -2.27
C TYR A 490 12.69 30.06 -2.19
N VAL A 491 12.71 29.00 -1.39
CA VAL A 491 13.78 28.03 -1.32
C VAL A 491 13.29 26.75 -1.96
N ILE A 492 13.97 26.35 -3.03
CA ILE A 492 13.63 25.19 -3.84
C ILE A 492 14.78 24.21 -3.76
N VAL A 493 14.46 22.96 -3.41
CA VAL A 493 15.43 21.87 -3.30
C VAL A 493 15.05 20.80 -4.32
N THR A 494 15.89 20.59 -5.34
CA THR A 494 15.56 19.66 -6.45
C THR A 494 16.75 18.80 -6.84
N PRO A 495 16.54 17.50 -7.16
CA PRO A 495 17.60 16.66 -7.70
C PRO A 495 17.98 17.05 -9.14
N ASP A 496 19.23 16.79 -9.54
CA ASP A 496 19.63 16.83 -10.95
C ASP A 496 19.25 15.54 -11.66
N VAL A 497 18.37 15.64 -12.65
CA VAL A 497 17.80 14.48 -13.35
C VAL A 497 18.58 14.13 -14.63
N ASN A 498 19.51 14.98 -15.08
CA ASN A 498 20.10 14.89 -16.42
C ASN A 498 21.59 14.50 -16.45
N THR A 499 22.30 14.47 -15.31
CA THR A 499 23.72 14.12 -15.23
C THR A 499 23.97 12.81 -14.49
N LEU A 500 23.67 11.68 -15.12
CA LEU A 500 24.19 10.39 -14.64
C LEU A 500 25.66 10.28 -15.08
N PRO A 501 26.63 10.23 -14.14
CA PRO A 501 26.51 9.49 -12.87
C PRO A 501 26.63 10.32 -11.57
N GLU A 502 26.72 11.66 -11.62
CA GLU A 502 26.94 12.48 -10.43
C GLU A 502 25.62 12.76 -9.68
N ARG A 503 25.53 12.32 -8.42
CA ARG A 503 24.32 12.46 -7.58
C ARG A 503 24.22 13.91 -7.06
N THR A 504 23.72 14.82 -7.89
CA THR A 504 23.76 16.27 -7.60
C THR A 504 22.43 16.80 -7.08
N LEU A 505 22.49 17.66 -6.05
CA LEU A 505 21.36 18.40 -5.48
C LEU A 505 21.48 19.89 -5.81
N HIS A 506 20.42 20.49 -6.39
CA HIS A 506 20.34 21.92 -6.67
C HIS A 506 19.57 22.62 -5.55
N LEU A 507 20.20 23.61 -4.92
CA LEU A 507 19.60 24.53 -3.95
C LEU A 507 19.40 25.88 -4.62
N ILE A 508 18.16 26.32 -4.75
CA ILE A 508 17.79 27.56 -5.43
C ILE A 508 17.07 28.46 -4.42
N SER A 509 17.49 29.72 -4.36
CA SER A 509 16.90 30.76 -3.52
C SER A 509 16.56 31.94 -4.42
N MET A 510 15.31 32.39 -4.42
CA MET A 510 14.85 33.48 -5.29
C MET A 510 13.64 34.23 -4.71
N ARG A 511 13.53 35.52 -5.00
CA ARG A 511 12.32 36.31 -4.72
C ARG A 511 11.24 36.01 -5.76
N GLN A 512 9.98 36.22 -5.38
CA GLN A 512 8.85 36.09 -6.30
C GLN A 512 8.94 37.03 -7.52
N THR A 513 9.66 38.13 -7.38
CA THR A 513 9.91 39.10 -8.46
C THR A 513 11.16 38.80 -9.29
N ASP A 514 11.99 37.83 -8.89
CA ASP A 514 13.22 37.50 -9.62
C ASP A 514 12.87 36.73 -10.91
N ASN A 515 13.65 36.94 -11.97
CA ASN A 515 13.43 36.26 -13.24
C ASN A 515 13.88 34.78 -13.17
N ILE A 516 12.92 33.85 -13.25
CA ILE A 516 13.19 32.40 -13.27
C ILE A 516 14.04 31.98 -14.47
N ASP A 517 13.98 32.67 -15.60
CA ASP A 517 14.62 32.20 -16.83
C ASP A 517 16.15 32.29 -16.72
N ASP A 518 16.65 33.28 -15.98
CA ASP A 518 18.08 33.50 -15.75
C ASP A 518 18.71 32.42 -14.84
N LEU A 519 17.89 31.74 -14.04
CA LEU A 519 18.32 30.64 -13.15
C LEU A 519 18.04 29.24 -13.76
N PHE A 520 17.07 29.14 -14.69
CA PHE A 520 16.46 27.87 -15.12
C PHE A 520 16.72 27.50 -16.60
N GLN A 521 17.20 28.42 -17.46
CA GLN A 521 17.53 28.11 -18.87
C GLN A 521 18.92 27.45 -19.09
N ALA A 522 19.59 26.97 -18.05
CA ALA A 522 20.80 26.17 -18.21
C ALA A 522 20.47 24.85 -18.97
N PRO A 523 21.24 24.46 -20.01
CA PRO A 523 20.98 23.24 -20.77
C PRO A 523 20.92 22.01 -19.86
N GLY A 524 19.84 21.23 -19.96
CA GLY A 524 19.72 19.98 -19.21
C GLY A 524 19.26 20.13 -17.77
N VAL A 525 18.32 21.02 -17.46
CA VAL A 525 17.59 20.99 -16.18
C VAL A 525 16.11 20.70 -16.45
N ARG A 526 15.61 19.57 -15.92
CA ARG A 526 14.17 19.26 -15.86
C ARG A 526 13.76 19.32 -14.39
N PHE A 527 12.71 20.07 -14.09
CA PHE A 527 12.19 20.17 -12.73
C PHE A 527 11.26 19.00 -12.42
N GLU A 528 11.67 18.19 -11.45
CA GLU A 528 10.83 17.25 -10.71
C GLU A 528 10.92 17.60 -9.21
N SER A 529 10.84 18.89 -8.86
CA SER A 529 10.92 19.30 -7.46
C SER A 529 9.66 18.89 -6.72
N GLN A 530 9.83 18.16 -5.62
CA GLN A 530 8.74 17.78 -4.70
C GLN A 530 8.70 18.68 -3.45
N ILE A 531 9.69 19.57 -3.25
CA ILE A 531 9.82 20.40 -2.06
C ILE A 531 10.11 21.84 -2.46
N LYS A 532 9.13 22.70 -2.19
CA LYS A 532 9.23 24.15 -2.33
C LYS A 532 8.73 24.82 -1.05
N GLN A 533 9.56 25.72 -0.53
CA GLN A 533 9.31 26.36 0.75
C GLN A 533 9.40 27.87 0.62
N ARG A 534 8.40 28.55 1.17
CA ARG A 534 8.39 30.00 1.27
C ARG A 534 8.95 30.43 2.61
N VAL A 535 9.86 31.40 2.57
CA VAL A 535 10.50 32.04 3.71
C VAL A 535 10.30 33.55 3.56
N GLU A 536 9.76 34.20 4.59
CA GLU A 536 9.71 35.66 4.63
C GLU A 536 11.06 36.18 5.16
N MET A 537 11.67 37.10 4.43
CA MET A 537 12.94 37.72 4.80
C MET A 537 13.05 39.17 4.35
N THR A 538 13.80 39.98 5.10
CA THR A 538 14.17 41.34 4.67
C THR A 538 15.38 41.30 3.74
N ASN A 539 15.65 42.40 3.04
CA ASN A 539 16.75 42.49 2.07
C ASN A 539 18.16 42.25 2.67
N ASP A 540 18.30 42.40 3.98
CA ASP A 540 19.58 42.30 4.71
C ASP A 540 19.83 40.90 5.30
N GLN A 541 18.90 39.95 5.06
CA GLN A 541 19.01 38.57 5.55
C GLN A 541 19.46 37.61 4.45
N ALA A 542 20.17 36.56 4.84
CA ALA A 542 20.58 35.46 3.99
C ALA A 542 20.04 34.12 4.53
N ILE A 543 20.08 33.08 3.71
CA ILE A 543 19.82 31.71 4.15
C ILE A 543 21.14 30.96 4.15
N GLU A 544 21.50 30.37 5.27
CA GLU A 544 22.60 29.41 5.37
C GLU A 544 22.09 27.98 5.29
N ALA A 545 22.63 27.21 4.35
CA ALA A 545 22.42 25.77 4.24
C ALA A 545 23.59 25.02 4.88
N THR A 546 23.30 24.10 5.80
CA THR A 546 24.26 23.21 6.45
C THR A 546 23.85 21.75 6.28
N PHE A 547 24.81 20.86 6.02
CA PHE A 547 24.57 19.42 5.92
C PHE A 547 24.86 18.76 7.27
N GLY A 548 23.99 17.83 7.69
CA GLY A 548 24.23 17.05 8.91
C GLY A 548 25.49 16.18 8.80
N GLN A 549 26.37 16.24 9.80
CA GLN A 549 27.64 15.50 9.80
C GLN A 549 27.50 14.03 10.24
N ASP A 550 26.44 13.73 10.99
CA ASP A 550 26.11 12.40 11.51
C ASP A 550 25.21 11.58 10.58
N GLU A 551 24.85 12.14 9.42
CA GLU A 551 23.97 11.52 8.44
C GLU A 551 24.75 10.59 7.49
N ASP A 552 24.04 9.69 6.80
CA ASP A 552 24.66 8.73 5.89
C ASP A 552 25.19 9.35 4.61
N VAL A 553 24.49 10.39 4.17
CA VAL A 553 24.75 11.13 2.95
C VAL A 553 25.30 12.50 3.32
N VAL A 554 26.54 12.73 2.89
CA VAL A 554 27.28 13.96 3.14
C VAL A 554 27.63 14.64 1.80
N PRO A 555 27.88 15.96 1.79
CA PRO A 555 28.35 16.63 0.60
C PRO A 555 29.72 16.06 0.16
N ASP A 556 29.98 16.10 -1.14
CA ASP A 556 31.31 15.84 -1.67
C ASP A 556 32.25 16.97 -1.22
N PRO A 557 33.39 16.67 -0.57
CA PRO A 557 34.32 17.69 -0.08
C PRO A 557 34.87 18.61 -1.17
N ARG A 558 34.78 18.20 -2.44
CA ARG A 558 35.14 19.05 -3.59
C ARG A 558 34.18 20.22 -3.81
N ASP A 559 32.93 20.10 -3.33
CA ASP A 559 31.89 21.12 -3.50
C ASP A 559 31.61 21.88 -2.18
N LEU A 560 31.69 21.20 -1.03
CA LEU A 560 31.55 21.81 0.30
C LEU A 560 32.34 20.99 1.34
N PRO A 561 33.39 21.55 1.98
CA PRO A 561 34.12 20.89 3.05
C PRO A 561 33.25 20.50 4.25
N GLU A 562 33.61 19.43 4.97
CA GLU A 562 32.83 18.95 6.11
C GLU A 562 32.77 19.99 7.25
N GLY A 563 31.55 20.42 7.60
CA GLY A 563 31.30 21.39 8.68
C GLY A 563 31.19 22.85 8.25
N GLU A 564 31.34 23.15 6.97
CA GLU A 564 31.11 24.50 6.45
C GLU A 564 29.66 24.73 6.05
N SER A 565 29.17 25.97 6.23
CA SER A 565 27.85 26.41 5.79
C SER A 565 27.91 27.08 4.42
N MET A 566 26.84 26.95 3.65
CA MET A 566 26.73 27.54 2.31
C MET A 566 25.67 28.64 2.29
N PRO A 567 26.04 29.91 2.07
CA PRO A 567 25.06 31.00 1.98
C PRO A 567 24.33 31.01 0.62
N LEU A 568 23.01 31.23 0.65
CA LEU A 568 22.08 31.25 -0.49
C LEU A 568 21.36 32.60 -0.58
N ARG A 569 22.00 33.60 -1.22
CA ARG A 569 21.45 34.96 -1.37
C ARG A 569 20.56 35.09 -2.61
N PRO A 570 19.28 35.46 -2.51
CA PRO A 570 18.40 35.56 -3.69
C PRO A 570 18.85 36.65 -4.70
N PRO A 571 18.87 36.37 -6.02
CA PRO A 571 18.73 35.06 -6.66
C PRO A 571 20.06 34.27 -6.62
N THR A 572 20.05 33.05 -6.09
CA THR A 572 21.22 32.14 -6.11
C THR A 572 20.81 30.73 -6.46
N ARG A 573 21.64 30.07 -7.28
CA ARG A 573 21.65 28.61 -7.48
C ARG A 573 22.99 28.04 -7.06
N ARG A 574 22.98 27.00 -6.23
CA ARG A 574 24.15 26.19 -5.86
C ARG A 574 23.88 24.72 -6.14
N SER A 575 24.89 24.03 -6.66
CA SER A 575 24.82 22.59 -6.95
C SER A 575 25.81 21.88 -6.03
N VAL A 576 25.38 20.81 -5.36
CA VAL A 576 26.22 20.05 -4.43
C VAL A 576 26.14 18.57 -4.79
N ARG A 577 27.28 17.92 -5.06
CA ARG A 577 27.35 16.47 -5.24
C ARG A 577 27.23 15.77 -3.90
N LEU A 578 26.50 14.67 -3.89
CA LEU A 578 26.22 13.87 -2.71
C LEU A 578 26.98 12.55 -2.76
N ARG A 579 27.60 12.18 -1.65
CA ARG A 579 28.25 10.88 -1.46
C ARG A 579 27.75 10.20 -0.20
N VAL A 580 27.87 8.87 -0.17
CA VAL A 580 27.65 8.08 1.05
C VAL A 580 28.96 8.09 1.83
N LYS A 581 28.90 8.39 3.14
CA LYS A 581 30.07 8.38 4.03
C LYS A 581 30.65 6.97 4.12
N GLU A 582 31.98 6.83 3.99
CA GLU A 582 32.64 5.53 3.89
C GLU A 582 32.46 4.64 5.13
N SER A 583 32.27 5.27 6.30
CA SER A 583 32.00 4.58 7.57
C SER A 583 30.60 3.96 7.65
N VAL A 584 29.70 4.28 6.72
CA VAL A 584 28.31 3.84 6.76
C VAL A 584 28.17 2.49 6.06
N PRO A 585 27.71 1.44 6.79
CA PRO A 585 27.52 0.12 6.20
C PRO A 585 26.46 0.13 5.11
N GLN A 586 26.54 -0.83 4.19
CA GLN A 586 25.64 -0.87 3.05
C GLN A 586 24.17 -1.10 3.47
N LYS A 587 23.28 -0.20 3.04
CA LYS A 587 21.84 -0.25 3.38
C LYS A 587 20.92 0.15 2.21
N PRO A 588 19.63 -0.24 2.25
CA PRO A 588 18.65 0.02 1.19
C PRO A 588 18.47 1.49 0.83
N ILE A 589 18.47 2.35 1.84
CA ILE A 589 18.26 3.79 1.74
C ILE A 589 19.28 4.44 2.66
N TYR A 590 20.03 5.39 2.12
CA TYR A 590 20.91 6.27 2.87
C TYR A 590 20.18 7.60 3.06
N GLU A 591 20.13 8.07 4.29
CA GLU A 591 19.44 9.29 4.67
C GLU A 591 20.46 10.42 4.87
N GLY A 592 20.07 11.61 4.42
CA GLY A 592 20.82 12.84 4.49
C GLY A 592 19.88 13.96 4.88
N LYS A 593 20.45 15.06 5.36
CA LYS A 593 19.67 16.18 5.85
C LYS A 593 20.37 17.49 5.54
N VAL A 594 19.62 18.43 4.98
CA VAL A 594 20.05 19.81 4.75
C VAL A 594 19.24 20.71 5.65
N LYS A 595 19.90 21.45 6.52
CA LYS A 595 19.30 22.42 7.43
C LYS A 595 19.48 23.82 6.88
N PHE A 596 18.41 24.59 6.84
CA PHE A 596 18.39 25.98 6.38
C PHE A 596 18.10 26.89 7.57
N THR A 597 18.89 27.94 7.73
CA THR A 597 18.75 28.93 8.80
C THR A 597 18.79 30.33 8.21
N VAL A 598 17.83 31.19 8.56
CA VAL A 598 17.88 32.60 8.18
C VAL A 598 18.90 33.33 9.07
N THR A 599 19.83 34.08 8.47
CA THR A 599 20.90 34.82 9.16
C THR A 599 20.90 36.29 8.76
N ASP A 600 21.15 37.18 9.72
CA ASP A 600 21.31 38.62 9.47
C ASP A 600 22.81 38.95 9.34
N GLU A 601 23.19 39.80 8.38
CA GLU A 601 24.60 40.21 8.20
C GLU A 601 25.18 40.94 9.44
N ALA A 602 24.34 41.47 10.33
CA ALA A 602 24.75 42.37 11.40
C ALA A 602 24.90 41.72 12.80
N ASN A 603 24.59 40.43 13.01
CA ASN A 603 24.57 39.87 14.37
C ASN A 603 25.10 38.41 14.46
N GLN A 604 26.39 38.27 14.75
CA GLN A 604 27.04 36.99 15.09
C GLN A 604 26.86 36.57 16.55
N THR A 605 26.19 37.35 17.39
CA THR A 605 26.05 37.05 18.82
C THR A 605 24.67 37.43 19.36
N GLY A 606 23.81 36.45 19.65
CA GLY A 606 22.57 36.69 20.42
C GLY A 606 21.42 35.74 20.08
N ALA A 607 20.93 35.04 21.09
CA ALA A 607 19.91 33.99 21.06
C ALA A 607 18.48 34.53 20.87
N ALA A 608 18.00 34.57 19.63
CA ALA A 608 16.58 34.52 19.30
C ALA A 608 16.35 33.32 18.36
N GLU A 609 15.22 32.61 18.53
CA GLU A 609 14.84 31.47 17.68
C GLU A 609 14.77 31.90 16.21
N ARG A 610 15.83 31.62 15.44
CA ARG A 610 15.88 31.92 14.01
C ARG A 610 15.00 30.92 13.26
N PRO A 611 14.22 31.34 12.24
CA PRO A 611 13.46 30.43 11.41
C PRO A 611 14.39 29.36 10.81
N GLN A 612 14.10 28.10 11.12
CA GLN A 612 14.86 26.95 10.66
C GLN A 612 13.93 25.96 9.98
N PHE A 613 14.41 25.36 8.89
CA PHE A 613 13.71 24.28 8.23
C PHE A 613 14.69 23.29 7.61
N GLU A 614 14.19 22.11 7.31
CA GLU A 614 15.04 20.97 6.98
C GLU A 614 14.49 20.27 5.74
N ALA A 615 15.38 19.97 4.80
CA ALA A 615 15.10 19.10 3.67
C ALA A 615 15.78 17.76 3.89
N PHE A 616 15.00 16.69 3.84
CA PHE A 616 15.52 15.32 3.93
C PHE A 616 15.90 14.82 2.54
N VAL A 617 17.11 14.28 2.43
CA VAL A 617 17.66 13.69 1.22
C VAL A 617 17.69 12.18 1.42
N LYS A 618 17.17 11.42 0.45
CA LYS A 618 17.23 9.95 0.50
C LYS A 618 17.90 9.43 -0.74
N LEU A 619 19.07 8.82 -0.58
CA LEU A 619 19.73 8.08 -1.65
C LEU A 619 19.35 6.62 -1.55
N ARG A 620 18.49 6.17 -2.46
CA ARG A 620 18.13 4.75 -2.52
C ARG A 620 19.20 3.97 -3.25
N ARG A 621 19.60 2.85 -2.64
CA ARG A 621 20.46 1.90 -3.31
C ARG A 621 19.65 1.16 -4.37
N LYS A 622 20.16 1.16 -5.61
CA LYS A 622 19.54 0.45 -6.73
C LYS A 622 19.40 -1.04 -6.35
N GLY A 623 18.17 -1.57 -6.33
CA GLY A 623 17.87 -2.99 -6.06
C GLY A 623 17.16 -3.37 -4.75
N TRP A 624 16.61 -2.44 -3.94
CA TRP A 624 15.92 -2.76 -2.66
C TRP A 624 14.47 -2.18 -2.56
N PRO A 625 13.44 -2.90 -2.07
CA PRO A 625 12.03 -2.44 -1.94
C PRO A 625 11.71 -1.57 -0.67
N ASN A 626 10.66 -0.73 -0.69
CA ASN A 626 10.35 0.34 0.31
C ASN A 626 9.43 -0.09 1.50
N LEU A 627 9.75 0.38 2.73
CA LEU A 627 9.20 -0.07 4.03
C LEU A 627 7.89 0.62 4.52
N LEU A 628 7.45 1.72 3.89
CA LEU A 628 6.34 2.56 4.41
C LEU A 628 4.93 2.00 4.16
N SER A 629 4.79 0.92 3.39
CA SER A 629 3.47 0.36 3.00
C SER A 629 2.79 -0.48 4.09
N LEU A 630 3.51 -0.86 5.15
CA LEU A 630 3.04 -1.81 6.17
C LEU A 630 2.31 -1.15 7.37
N VAL A 631 2.56 0.12 7.66
CA VAL A 631 2.13 0.75 8.93
C VAL A 631 0.68 1.26 8.89
N ALA A 632 0.17 1.67 7.72
CA ALA A 632 -1.15 2.30 7.60
C ALA A 632 -2.36 1.32 7.77
N ILE A 633 -2.16 0.01 7.58
CA ILE A 633 -3.25 -0.99 7.55
C ILE A 633 -3.73 -1.37 8.95
N VAL A 634 -2.80 -1.44 9.92
CA VAL A 634 -3.08 -1.91 11.29
C VAL A 634 -4.04 -0.96 12.01
N ILE A 635 -3.95 0.32 11.68
CA ILE A 635 -4.71 1.33 12.38
C ILE A 635 -6.10 1.57 11.76
N ALA A 636 -6.41 1.00 10.61
CA ALA A 636 -7.80 0.86 10.17
C ALA A 636 -8.48 -0.38 10.80
N ALA A 637 -7.78 -1.15 11.66
CA ALA A 637 -8.18 -2.31 12.48
C ALA A 637 -8.94 -2.19 13.84
N LEU A 638 -8.86 -1.08 14.60
CA LEU A 638 -9.29 -1.02 16.02
C LEU A 638 -10.56 -0.20 16.44
N ALA A 639 -11.08 0.79 15.70
CA ALA A 639 -12.22 1.67 16.08
C ALA A 639 -13.60 1.21 15.59
N VAL A 640 -13.72 0.30 14.61
CA VAL A 640 -15.04 -0.29 14.26
C VAL A 640 -15.45 -1.30 15.33
N ALA A 641 -14.48 -1.94 15.99
CA ALA A 641 -14.72 -2.80 17.16
C ALA A 641 -15.27 -2.02 18.37
N PHE A 642 -15.04 -0.71 18.44
CA PHE A 642 -15.46 0.13 19.57
C PHE A 642 -16.88 0.69 19.42
N GLN A 643 -17.43 0.71 18.20
CA GLN A 643 -18.73 1.31 17.90
C GLN A 643 -19.91 0.35 18.09
N LEU A 644 -19.69 -0.97 18.02
CA LEU A 644 -20.73 -1.99 18.21
C LEU A 644 -21.02 -2.34 19.68
N TYR A 645 -20.20 -1.87 20.63
CA TYR A 645 -20.33 -2.23 22.04
C TYR A 645 -21.27 -1.29 22.84
N SER A 646 -21.65 -0.10 22.33
CA SER A 646 -22.38 0.91 23.14
C SER A 646 -23.89 1.09 22.89
N THR A 647 -24.52 0.35 21.98
CA THR A 647 -25.96 0.54 21.65
C THR A 647 -26.89 -0.59 22.10
N GLY A 648 -26.60 -1.21 23.25
CA GLY A 648 -27.36 -2.32 23.85
C GLY A 648 -28.86 -2.35 23.55
N TYR A 649 -29.25 -3.27 22.66
CA TYR A 649 -30.63 -3.65 22.33
C TYR A 649 -30.75 -5.17 22.45
N ILE A 650 -30.76 -5.70 23.68
CA ILE A 650 -31.31 -7.03 23.95
C ILE A 650 -31.91 -7.03 25.36
N HIS A 651 -33.24 -7.10 25.47
CA HIS A 651 -33.89 -7.85 26.54
C HIS A 651 -35.19 -8.46 26.04
N GLY A 652 -35.35 -9.75 26.35
CA GLY A 652 -36.62 -10.45 26.29
C GLY A 652 -36.81 -11.27 25.03
N PHE A 653 -36.38 -12.53 25.06
CA PHE A 653 -37.26 -13.71 25.00
C PHE A 653 -36.43 -14.96 24.65
N TRP A 654 -36.00 -15.68 25.69
CA TRP A 654 -35.72 -17.11 25.61
C TRP A 654 -36.53 -17.78 26.72
N ALA A 655 -37.60 -18.44 26.30
CA ALA A 655 -38.23 -19.58 26.97
C ALA A 655 -38.84 -20.39 25.82
N GLN A 656 -38.10 -21.40 25.33
CA GLN A 656 -38.28 -22.82 25.68
C GLN A 656 -39.56 -23.42 25.08
N GLY A 657 -39.36 -24.49 24.30
CA GLY A 657 -40.40 -25.39 23.83
C GLY A 657 -40.04 -26.02 22.50
N ASP A 658 -39.32 -27.14 22.56
CA ASP A 658 -39.19 -28.11 21.47
C ASP A 658 -40.57 -28.52 20.93
N GLU A 659 -40.66 -28.77 19.61
CA GLU A 659 -40.93 -30.11 19.07
C GLU A 659 -41.25 -30.04 17.56
N GLY A 660 -40.52 -30.84 16.78
CA GLY A 660 -41.04 -31.56 15.61
C GLY A 660 -41.20 -30.80 14.28
N GLY A 661 -40.57 -31.33 13.23
CA GLY A 661 -41.11 -31.19 11.87
C GLY A 661 -40.08 -31.03 10.75
N HIS A 662 -39.63 -32.17 10.23
CA HIS A 662 -39.19 -32.42 8.84
C HIS A 662 -38.31 -31.40 8.09
N VAL A 663 -37.08 -31.85 7.80
CA VAL A 663 -36.28 -31.39 6.66
C VAL A 663 -37.04 -31.71 5.36
N PRO A 664 -37.43 -30.73 4.52
CA PRO A 664 -37.98 -31.05 3.21
C PRO A 664 -36.84 -31.51 2.28
N GLN A 665 -37.03 -32.71 1.73
CA GLN A 665 -36.26 -33.23 0.61
C GLN A 665 -36.38 -32.30 -0.61
N HIS A 666 -35.30 -32.24 -1.38
CA HIS A 666 -35.17 -31.54 -2.66
C HIS A 666 -36.45 -31.51 -3.50
N MET A 667 -37.00 -30.31 -3.73
CA MET A 667 -37.87 -30.08 -4.88
C MET A 667 -37.00 -29.73 -6.10
N PRO A 668 -37.20 -30.38 -7.27
CA PRO A 668 -36.56 -29.97 -8.51
C PRO A 668 -37.22 -28.66 -9.00
N TYR A 669 -36.42 -27.61 -9.10
CA TYR A 669 -36.82 -26.38 -9.78
C TYR A 669 -37.03 -26.73 -11.27
N SER A 670 -38.24 -26.57 -11.79
CA SER A 670 -38.61 -26.91 -13.18
C SER A 670 -38.18 -25.86 -14.21
N GLY A 671 -37.16 -25.06 -13.89
CA GLY A 671 -36.61 -23.99 -14.74
C GLY A 671 -35.21 -24.33 -15.24
N LYS A 672 -34.81 -23.79 -16.39
CA LYS A 672 -33.44 -23.91 -16.90
C LYS A 672 -32.44 -23.34 -15.86
N PRO A 673 -31.30 -23.99 -15.61
CA PRO A 673 -30.39 -23.56 -14.56
C PRO A 673 -29.82 -22.17 -14.83
N VAL A 674 -29.71 -21.37 -13.77
CA VAL A 674 -29.06 -20.06 -13.76
C VAL A 674 -27.71 -20.24 -13.06
N VAL A 675 -26.62 -20.01 -13.80
CA VAL A 675 -25.25 -20.29 -13.35
C VAL A 675 -24.45 -18.99 -13.29
N LEU A 676 -23.83 -18.73 -12.14
CA LEU A 676 -22.91 -17.61 -11.92
C LEU A 676 -21.47 -18.10 -11.97
N LEU A 677 -20.72 -17.64 -12.96
CA LEU A 677 -19.26 -17.77 -13.03
C LEU A 677 -18.64 -16.60 -12.25
N VAL A 678 -17.95 -16.90 -11.15
CA VAL A 678 -17.25 -15.88 -10.38
C VAL A 678 -15.82 -15.76 -10.91
N ASN A 679 -15.58 -14.72 -11.69
CA ASN A 679 -14.26 -14.37 -12.21
C ASN A 679 -13.99 -12.87 -12.07
N ASP A 680 -12.73 -12.46 -12.19
CA ASP A 680 -12.34 -11.04 -12.23
C ASP A 680 -12.36 -10.45 -13.65
N GLU A 681 -12.46 -11.29 -14.67
CA GLU A 681 -12.43 -10.91 -16.08
C GLU A 681 -13.21 -11.90 -16.97
N TYR A 682 -13.48 -11.50 -18.21
CA TYR A 682 -14.00 -12.37 -19.26
C TYR A 682 -13.05 -12.32 -20.46
N GLY A 683 -12.99 -13.36 -21.29
CA GLY A 683 -12.12 -13.41 -22.46
C GLY A 683 -10.88 -14.32 -22.31
N THR A 684 -9.94 -14.22 -23.26
CA THR A 684 -8.79 -15.14 -23.40
C THR A 684 -7.43 -14.46 -23.30
N SER A 685 -7.39 -13.16 -23.02
CA SER A 685 -6.18 -12.31 -23.15
C SER A 685 -5.19 -12.41 -21.98
N LYS A 686 -5.63 -12.88 -20.80
CA LYS A 686 -4.83 -12.83 -19.54
C LYS A 686 -4.38 -14.19 -18.99
N GLY A 687 -4.74 -15.31 -19.64
CA GLY A 687 -4.13 -16.62 -19.39
C GLY A 687 -5.08 -17.81 -19.41
N GLY A 688 -4.64 -18.94 -18.84
CA GLY A 688 -5.37 -20.20 -18.94
C GLY A 688 -6.68 -20.25 -18.14
N ILE A 689 -6.76 -19.54 -17.00
CA ILE A 689 -7.96 -19.54 -16.16
C ILE A 689 -9.12 -18.83 -16.87
N SER A 690 -8.87 -17.65 -17.46
CA SER A 690 -9.90 -16.90 -18.20
C SER A 690 -10.38 -17.67 -19.44
N THR A 691 -9.46 -18.33 -20.16
CA THR A 691 -9.80 -19.20 -21.30
C THR A 691 -10.68 -20.37 -20.89
N ILE A 692 -10.37 -21.05 -19.77
CA ILE A 692 -11.21 -22.12 -19.25
C ILE A 692 -12.56 -21.56 -18.79
N ASN A 693 -12.60 -20.43 -18.08
CA ASN A 693 -13.85 -19.81 -17.64
C ASN A 693 -14.78 -19.49 -18.82
N ARG A 694 -14.24 -18.91 -19.91
CA ARG A 694 -14.98 -18.69 -21.16
C ARG A 694 -15.46 -20.00 -21.79
N GLN A 695 -14.63 -21.04 -21.77
CA GLN A 695 -15.01 -22.37 -22.29
C GLN A 695 -16.19 -22.96 -21.51
N LEU A 696 -16.18 -22.87 -20.18
CA LEU A 696 -17.30 -23.27 -19.33
C LEU A 696 -18.55 -22.45 -19.64
N ALA A 697 -18.41 -21.14 -19.82
CA ALA A 697 -19.52 -20.26 -20.15
C ALA A 697 -20.19 -20.65 -21.47
N LYS A 698 -19.41 -20.86 -22.54
CA LYS A 698 -19.89 -21.31 -23.84
C LYS A 698 -20.58 -22.67 -23.76
N LEU A 699 -20.01 -23.62 -23.00
CA LEU A 699 -20.59 -24.94 -22.80
C LEU A 699 -21.96 -24.86 -22.12
N LEU A 700 -22.08 -24.08 -21.05
CA LEU A 700 -23.34 -23.82 -20.35
C LEU A 700 -24.39 -23.17 -21.26
N ARG A 701 -23.99 -22.14 -22.03
CA ARG A 701 -24.88 -21.42 -22.94
C ARG A 701 -25.36 -22.28 -24.11
N SER A 702 -24.46 -23.06 -24.72
CA SER A 702 -24.82 -24.01 -25.77
C SER A 702 -25.78 -25.11 -25.29
N SER A 703 -25.77 -25.40 -23.99
CA SER A 703 -26.67 -26.37 -23.34
C SER A 703 -27.94 -25.72 -22.76
N GLY A 704 -28.19 -24.44 -23.08
CA GLY A 704 -29.43 -23.75 -22.75
C GLY A 704 -29.52 -23.11 -21.37
N ALA A 705 -28.46 -23.14 -20.56
CA ALA A 705 -28.44 -22.48 -19.24
C ALA A 705 -28.40 -20.94 -19.37
N LYS A 706 -28.95 -20.22 -18.38
CA LYS A 706 -28.67 -18.79 -18.22
C LYS A 706 -27.33 -18.63 -17.53
N THR A 707 -26.38 -17.94 -18.16
CA THR A 707 -25.01 -17.80 -17.63
C THR A 707 -24.69 -16.34 -17.37
N LEU A 708 -24.31 -16.05 -16.13
CA LEU A 708 -23.78 -14.77 -15.70
C LEU A 708 -22.29 -14.92 -15.39
N CYS A 709 -21.48 -13.90 -15.65
CA CYS A 709 -20.08 -13.88 -15.25
C CYS A 709 -19.75 -12.56 -14.55
N THR A 710 -19.21 -12.61 -13.34
CA THR A 710 -18.67 -11.41 -12.71
C THR A 710 -17.41 -10.96 -13.44
N VAL A 711 -17.17 -9.65 -13.45
CA VAL A 711 -15.94 -9.03 -13.95
C VAL A 711 -15.61 -7.83 -13.08
N LEU A 712 -14.34 -7.53 -12.83
CA LEU A 712 -13.91 -6.29 -12.18
C LEU A 712 -13.91 -5.13 -13.18
N ASN A 713 -13.49 -5.43 -14.39
CA ASN A 713 -13.51 -4.59 -15.58
C ASN A 713 -13.56 -5.47 -16.83
N ALA A 714 -13.93 -4.88 -17.97
CA ALA A 714 -13.96 -5.58 -19.25
C ALA A 714 -13.48 -4.62 -20.34
N SER A 715 -12.65 -5.12 -21.26
CA SER A 715 -12.34 -4.42 -22.50
C SER A 715 -13.52 -4.49 -23.47
N GLU A 716 -13.50 -3.69 -24.54
CA GLU A 716 -14.54 -3.77 -25.58
C GLU A 716 -14.60 -5.16 -26.23
N GLU A 717 -13.45 -5.82 -26.38
CA GLU A 717 -13.35 -7.19 -26.88
C GLU A 717 -14.02 -8.18 -25.92
N ASP A 718 -13.76 -8.08 -24.61
CA ASP A 718 -14.37 -8.97 -23.62
C ASP A 718 -15.90 -8.83 -23.58
N VAL A 719 -16.41 -7.60 -23.75
CA VAL A 719 -17.85 -7.32 -23.85
C VAL A 719 -18.44 -7.92 -25.13
N ASN A 720 -17.73 -7.83 -26.25
CA ASN A 720 -18.18 -8.41 -27.51
C ASN A 720 -18.15 -9.95 -27.48
N ASP A 721 -17.10 -10.52 -26.88
CA ASP A 721 -16.97 -11.96 -26.65
C ASP A 721 -18.12 -12.47 -25.78
N ALA A 722 -18.40 -11.81 -24.66
CA ALA A 722 -19.51 -12.19 -23.78
C ALA A 722 -20.86 -12.12 -24.52
N ARG A 723 -21.09 -11.06 -25.30
CA ARG A 723 -22.29 -10.92 -26.12
C ARG A 723 -22.42 -12.06 -27.14
N THR A 724 -21.34 -12.38 -27.84
CA THR A 724 -21.30 -13.45 -28.86
C THR A 724 -21.54 -14.82 -28.23
N ASP A 725 -20.96 -15.05 -27.06
CA ASP A 725 -21.15 -16.29 -26.29
C ASP A 725 -22.52 -16.33 -25.57
N GLY A 726 -23.27 -15.23 -25.59
CA GLY A 726 -24.57 -15.08 -24.93
C GLY A 726 -24.50 -14.99 -23.39
N VAL A 727 -23.37 -14.57 -22.84
CA VAL A 727 -23.09 -14.47 -21.40
C VAL A 727 -23.37 -13.05 -20.90
N GLU A 728 -24.05 -12.95 -19.76
CA GLU A 728 -24.32 -11.67 -19.11
C GLU A 728 -23.17 -11.28 -18.17
N LEU A 729 -22.51 -10.15 -18.44
CA LEU A 729 -21.45 -9.64 -17.57
C LEU A 729 -22.03 -8.85 -16.39
N VAL A 730 -21.56 -9.17 -15.18
CA VAL A 730 -21.97 -8.50 -13.94
C VAL A 730 -20.82 -7.62 -13.47
N PHE A 731 -21.00 -6.30 -13.59
CA PHE A 731 -20.01 -5.29 -13.19
C PHE A 731 -20.23 -4.81 -11.74
N PRO A 732 -19.16 -4.40 -11.05
CA PRO A 732 -19.26 -3.74 -9.76
C PRO A 732 -19.83 -2.33 -9.92
N THR A 733 -20.59 -1.91 -8.91
CA THR A 733 -21.10 -0.55 -8.78
C THR A 733 -20.03 0.33 -8.14
N SER A 734 -19.61 1.37 -8.87
CA SER A 734 -18.79 2.44 -8.34
C SER A 734 -19.68 3.56 -7.79
N PHE A 735 -19.33 4.10 -6.62
CA PHE A 735 -20.01 5.26 -6.04
C PHE A 735 -19.17 6.50 -6.32
N LYS A 736 -19.80 7.65 -6.60
CA LYS A 736 -19.11 8.89 -7.00
C LYS A 736 -17.98 9.35 -6.05
N ALA A 737 -18.07 9.01 -4.76
CA ALA A 737 -17.07 9.34 -3.74
C ALA A 737 -15.95 8.28 -3.58
N ASP A 738 -16.11 7.08 -4.13
CA ASP A 738 -15.14 5.99 -3.98
C ASP A 738 -14.21 5.90 -5.20
N LYS A 739 -12.97 6.39 -5.02
CA LYS A 739 -11.93 6.40 -6.05
C LYS A 739 -11.15 5.08 -6.15
N ARG A 740 -11.42 4.10 -5.29
CA ARG A 740 -10.78 2.78 -5.37
C ARG A 740 -11.22 2.10 -6.66
N GLN A 741 -10.29 1.47 -7.36
CA GLN A 741 -10.60 0.66 -8.53
C GLN A 741 -11.23 -0.66 -8.08
N PRO A 742 -12.10 -1.29 -8.89
CA PRO A 742 -12.57 -2.64 -8.62
C PRO A 742 -11.42 -3.60 -8.35
N THR A 743 -11.48 -4.29 -7.21
CA THR A 743 -10.52 -5.35 -6.84
C THR A 743 -11.27 -6.64 -6.51
N LEU A 744 -10.55 -7.76 -6.46
CA LEU A 744 -11.10 -9.03 -5.99
C LEU A 744 -11.69 -8.95 -4.57
N ASP A 745 -11.23 -8.01 -3.73
CA ASP A 745 -11.81 -7.78 -2.40
C ASP A 745 -13.25 -7.26 -2.49
N TRP A 746 -13.61 -6.53 -3.55
CA TRP A 746 -15.00 -6.11 -3.76
C TRP A 746 -15.91 -7.29 -4.05
N LEU A 747 -15.41 -8.28 -4.79
CA LEU A 747 -16.12 -9.55 -5.02
C LEU A 747 -16.12 -10.44 -3.77
N THR A 748 -15.09 -10.38 -2.94
CA THR A 748 -14.92 -11.28 -1.80
C THR A 748 -15.64 -10.80 -0.54
N TRP A 749 -15.57 -9.50 -0.26
CA TRP A 749 -16.01 -8.91 1.02
C TRP A 749 -17.12 -7.88 0.84
N ASP A 750 -17.10 -7.10 -0.25
CA ASP A 750 -18.08 -6.03 -0.47
C ASP A 750 -19.21 -6.43 -1.44
N HIS A 751 -19.37 -7.72 -1.74
CA HIS A 751 -20.24 -8.19 -2.83
C HIS A 751 -21.72 -7.78 -2.68
N GLN A 752 -22.19 -7.61 -1.44
CA GLN A 752 -23.55 -7.14 -1.15
C GLN A 752 -23.79 -5.69 -1.62
N ILE A 753 -22.77 -4.83 -1.48
CA ILE A 753 -22.87 -3.40 -1.79
C ILE A 753 -22.44 -3.15 -3.25
N ARG A 754 -21.42 -3.86 -3.72
CA ARG A 754 -20.81 -3.65 -5.04
C ARG A 754 -21.50 -4.39 -6.16
N TYR A 755 -22.11 -5.53 -5.88
CA TYR A 755 -22.85 -6.29 -6.87
C TYR A 755 -24.33 -6.40 -6.46
N PRO A 756 -25.02 -5.28 -6.25
CA PRO A 756 -26.38 -5.29 -5.67
C PRO A 756 -27.35 -6.08 -6.54
N ASN A 757 -27.14 -6.07 -7.86
CA ASN A 757 -28.04 -6.66 -8.86
C ASN A 757 -27.78 -8.16 -9.14
N LEU A 758 -27.04 -8.89 -8.30
CA LEU A 758 -26.94 -10.35 -8.47
C LEU A 758 -28.32 -11.00 -8.28
N PRO A 759 -28.83 -11.75 -9.28
CA PRO A 759 -30.14 -12.38 -9.20
C PRO A 759 -30.25 -13.39 -8.05
N PRO A 760 -31.35 -13.40 -7.28
CA PRO A 760 -31.52 -14.33 -6.16
C PRO A 760 -31.85 -15.77 -6.60
N ASP A 761 -32.22 -15.98 -7.87
CA ASP A 761 -32.59 -17.27 -8.47
C ASP A 761 -31.38 -18.04 -9.05
N ILE A 762 -30.15 -17.59 -8.79
CA ILE A 762 -28.94 -18.32 -9.16
C ILE A 762 -28.94 -19.70 -8.49
N THR A 763 -28.89 -20.74 -9.31
CA THR A 763 -28.93 -22.16 -8.89
C THR A 763 -27.54 -22.76 -8.67
N HIS A 764 -26.54 -22.27 -9.40
CA HIS A 764 -25.17 -22.78 -9.36
C HIS A 764 -24.17 -21.63 -9.38
N ILE A 765 -23.09 -21.77 -8.61
CA ILE A 765 -22.00 -20.80 -8.55
C ILE A 765 -20.67 -21.52 -8.75
N ILE A 766 -19.84 -20.97 -9.63
CA ILE A 766 -18.56 -21.57 -10.03
C ILE A 766 -17.44 -20.62 -9.63
N GLY A 767 -16.43 -21.13 -8.93
CA GLY A 767 -15.25 -20.38 -8.53
C GLY A 767 -13.94 -21.08 -8.89
N HIS A 768 -12.85 -20.31 -8.95
CA HIS A 768 -11.52 -20.80 -9.33
C HIS A 768 -10.56 -20.73 -8.14
N ALA A 769 -9.93 -21.86 -7.80
CA ALA A 769 -9.03 -21.96 -6.66
C ALA A 769 -7.88 -20.94 -6.74
N SER A 770 -7.50 -20.38 -5.58
CA SER A 770 -6.48 -19.33 -5.41
C SER A 770 -6.81 -17.95 -5.97
N ILE A 771 -7.90 -17.77 -6.74
CA ILE A 771 -8.29 -16.45 -7.29
C ILE A 771 -9.68 -16.04 -6.80
N THR A 772 -10.72 -16.77 -7.23
CA THR A 772 -12.12 -16.38 -6.96
C THR A 772 -12.87 -17.36 -6.07
N SER A 773 -12.26 -18.49 -5.69
CA SER A 773 -12.88 -19.52 -4.83
C SER A 773 -13.43 -18.95 -3.52
N ARG A 774 -12.70 -18.02 -2.89
CA ARG A 774 -13.15 -17.34 -1.68
C ARG A 774 -14.37 -16.45 -1.92
N ALA A 775 -14.36 -15.68 -3.02
CA ALA A 775 -15.48 -14.83 -3.40
C ALA A 775 -16.74 -15.66 -3.69
N ALA A 776 -16.60 -16.73 -4.47
CA ALA A 776 -17.69 -17.66 -4.77
C ALA A 776 -18.26 -18.26 -3.48
N ARG A 777 -17.41 -18.73 -2.57
CA ARG A 777 -17.85 -19.27 -1.28
C ARG A 777 -18.61 -18.22 -0.45
N ASN A 778 -18.09 -17.00 -0.35
CA ASN A 778 -18.71 -15.95 0.44
C ASN A 778 -20.06 -15.51 -0.17
N ILE A 779 -20.13 -15.32 -1.49
CA ILE A 779 -21.39 -15.00 -2.19
C ILE A 779 -22.42 -16.12 -1.98
N ARG A 780 -22.01 -17.39 -2.11
CA ARG A 780 -22.88 -18.54 -1.82
C ARG A 780 -23.41 -18.49 -0.38
N LYS A 781 -22.53 -18.33 0.60
CA LYS A 781 -22.90 -18.34 2.02
C LYS A 781 -23.82 -17.18 2.40
N ASP A 782 -23.52 -15.98 1.90
CA ASP A 782 -24.15 -14.75 2.36
C ASP A 782 -25.40 -14.39 1.57
N ARG A 783 -25.53 -14.84 0.32
CA ARG A 783 -26.60 -14.41 -0.60
C ARG A 783 -27.35 -15.54 -1.27
N LEU A 784 -26.66 -16.65 -1.59
CA LEU A 784 -27.20 -17.74 -2.39
C LEU A 784 -27.07 -19.10 -1.66
N PRO A 785 -27.61 -19.27 -0.44
CA PRO A 785 -27.34 -20.44 0.40
C PRO A 785 -27.80 -21.76 -0.22
N LEU A 786 -28.79 -21.71 -1.12
CA LEU A 786 -29.32 -22.85 -1.86
C LEU A 786 -28.57 -23.15 -3.16
N ALA A 787 -27.70 -22.25 -3.62
CA ALA A 787 -26.92 -22.48 -4.84
C ALA A 787 -25.84 -23.52 -4.59
N LYS A 788 -25.69 -24.43 -5.56
CA LYS A 788 -24.63 -25.45 -5.57
C LYS A 788 -23.29 -24.80 -5.94
N PHE A 789 -22.29 -24.95 -5.08
CA PHE A 789 -20.95 -24.41 -5.28
C PHE A 789 -20.03 -25.43 -5.95
N ILE A 790 -19.56 -25.10 -7.16
CA ILE A 790 -18.62 -25.89 -7.93
C ILE A 790 -17.26 -25.18 -7.94
N LEU A 791 -16.21 -25.87 -7.50
CA LEU A 791 -14.85 -25.34 -7.45
C LEU A 791 -13.99 -25.93 -8.56
N PHE A 792 -13.31 -25.09 -9.33
CA PHE A 792 -12.27 -25.53 -10.26
C PHE A 792 -10.88 -25.27 -9.68
N ASN A 793 -10.09 -26.33 -9.56
CA ASN A 793 -8.68 -26.24 -9.21
C ASN A 793 -7.84 -25.95 -10.47
N HIS A 794 -6.87 -25.05 -10.34
CA HIS A 794 -5.98 -24.60 -11.43
C HIS A 794 -4.49 -24.60 -11.05
N VAL A 795 -4.15 -24.86 -9.80
CA VAL A 795 -2.78 -24.70 -9.28
C VAL A 795 -2.43 -25.88 -8.38
N MET A 796 -1.17 -26.31 -8.40
CA MET A 796 -0.58 -27.25 -7.44
C MET A 796 0.54 -26.48 -6.72
N PRO A 797 0.31 -25.93 -5.51
CA PRO A 797 1.27 -25.03 -4.87
C PRO A 797 2.65 -25.65 -4.67
N GLU A 798 2.72 -26.90 -4.21
CA GLU A 798 3.98 -27.64 -4.00
C GLU A 798 4.79 -27.75 -5.28
N ASP A 799 4.16 -28.02 -6.42
CA ASP A 799 4.89 -28.22 -7.69
C ASP A 799 5.29 -26.89 -8.35
N THR A 800 4.56 -25.81 -8.11
CA THR A 800 4.69 -24.57 -8.89
C THR A 800 5.37 -23.42 -8.16
N GLU A 801 5.24 -23.29 -6.84
CA GLU A 801 5.76 -22.13 -6.11
C GLU A 801 7.29 -22.16 -5.92
N HIS A 802 7.91 -23.35 -5.84
CA HIS A 802 9.37 -23.53 -5.79
C HIS A 802 10.12 -22.97 -7.00
N HIS A 803 9.41 -22.69 -8.10
CA HIS A 803 9.99 -22.18 -9.33
C HIS A 803 9.68 -20.70 -9.58
N LYS A 804 9.06 -20.00 -8.62
CA LYS A 804 8.72 -18.57 -8.75
C LYS A 804 9.60 -17.67 -7.89
N SER A 805 9.70 -17.91 -6.58
CA SER A 805 10.65 -17.21 -5.68
C SER A 805 10.72 -17.88 -4.30
N ASP A 806 11.77 -17.60 -3.52
CA ASP A 806 11.94 -18.12 -2.15
C ASP A 806 10.80 -17.64 -1.22
N ASP A 807 10.35 -16.39 -1.36
CA ASP A 807 9.19 -15.87 -0.62
C ASP A 807 7.91 -16.67 -0.89
N LYS A 808 7.72 -17.16 -2.13
CA LYS A 808 6.55 -17.96 -2.49
C LYS A 808 6.61 -19.35 -1.88
N VAL A 809 7.80 -19.92 -1.70
CA VAL A 809 8.00 -21.21 -1.03
C VAL A 809 7.49 -21.16 0.42
N MET A 810 7.78 -20.08 1.14
CA MET A 810 7.32 -19.91 2.53
C MET A 810 5.81 -19.75 2.68
N THR A 811 5.08 -19.52 1.58
CA THR A 811 3.60 -19.39 1.57
C THR A 811 2.87 -20.65 1.08
N ILE A 812 3.59 -21.73 0.78
CA ILE A 812 2.99 -22.97 0.26
C ILE A 812 1.93 -23.52 1.21
N GLU A 813 2.23 -23.60 2.51
CA GLU A 813 1.31 -24.10 3.54
C GLU A 813 0.04 -23.25 3.62
N ASP A 814 0.17 -21.93 3.75
CA ASP A 814 -0.97 -20.99 3.78
C ASP A 814 -1.87 -21.14 2.55
N LYS A 815 -1.27 -21.28 1.37
CA LYS A 815 -2.00 -21.42 0.10
C LYS A 815 -2.69 -22.77 0.00
N MET A 816 -2.04 -23.86 0.41
CA MET A 816 -2.64 -25.18 0.49
C MET A 816 -3.81 -25.20 1.46
N ASP A 817 -3.69 -24.59 2.64
CA ASP A 817 -4.76 -24.49 3.63
C ASP A 817 -5.92 -23.63 3.15
N ALA A 818 -5.63 -22.52 2.44
CA ALA A 818 -6.67 -21.70 1.83
C ALA A 818 -7.49 -22.48 0.78
N ILE A 819 -6.81 -23.23 -0.09
CA ILE A 819 -7.43 -24.11 -1.10
C ILE A 819 -8.19 -25.24 -0.41
N ARG A 820 -7.63 -25.88 0.62
CA ARG A 820 -8.30 -26.94 1.38
C ARG A 820 -9.60 -26.43 1.97
N LYS A 821 -9.59 -25.24 2.58
CA LYS A 821 -10.80 -24.63 3.15
C LYS A 821 -11.85 -24.23 2.10
N ASP A 822 -11.45 -23.83 0.90
CA ASP A 822 -12.41 -23.61 -0.20
C ASP A 822 -12.96 -24.94 -0.72
N THR A 823 -12.08 -25.93 -0.86
CA THR A 823 -12.43 -27.28 -1.27
C THR A 823 -13.41 -27.89 -0.29
N GLU A 824 -13.24 -27.67 1.01
CA GLU A 824 -14.09 -28.15 2.11
C GLU A 824 -15.53 -27.63 2.07
N GLU A 825 -15.73 -26.48 1.43
CA GLU A 825 -17.01 -25.78 1.34
C GLU A 825 -17.70 -25.99 -0.02
N ALA A 826 -16.99 -26.53 -1.00
CA ALA A 826 -17.52 -26.81 -2.34
C ALA A 826 -18.33 -28.10 -2.39
N ASP A 827 -19.51 -28.06 -3.02
CA ASP A 827 -20.34 -29.25 -3.21
C ASP A 827 -19.70 -30.22 -4.23
N VAL A 828 -18.99 -29.67 -5.23
CA VAL A 828 -18.30 -30.44 -6.27
C VAL A 828 -16.96 -29.79 -6.62
N VAL A 829 -15.95 -30.60 -6.91
CA VAL A 829 -14.64 -30.13 -7.32
C VAL A 829 -14.29 -30.67 -8.71
N PHE A 830 -13.82 -29.79 -9.59
CA PHE A 830 -13.19 -30.16 -10.85
C PHE A 830 -11.70 -29.84 -10.81
N SER A 831 -10.86 -30.73 -11.31
CA SER A 831 -9.43 -30.47 -11.50
C SER A 831 -9.08 -30.50 -12.97
N VAL A 832 -8.41 -29.45 -13.44
CA VAL A 832 -8.06 -29.29 -14.84
C VAL A 832 -6.85 -30.16 -15.16
N GLY A 833 -7.10 -31.26 -15.89
CA GLY A 833 -6.06 -32.18 -16.33
C GLY A 833 -5.71 -33.31 -15.35
N PRO A 834 -5.10 -34.39 -15.87
CA PRO A 834 -4.89 -35.63 -15.12
C PRO A 834 -3.86 -35.52 -14.00
N THR A 835 -2.84 -34.66 -14.13
CA THR A 835 -1.85 -34.46 -13.06
C THR A 835 -2.49 -33.82 -11.84
N MET A 836 -3.27 -32.76 -12.05
CA MET A 836 -3.94 -32.06 -10.97
C MET A 836 -5.06 -32.87 -10.34
N HIS A 837 -5.84 -33.60 -11.15
CA HIS A 837 -6.85 -34.51 -10.62
C HIS A 837 -6.22 -35.57 -9.69
N ASP A 838 -5.10 -36.15 -10.09
CA ASP A 838 -4.37 -37.12 -9.27
C ASP A 838 -3.79 -36.49 -7.98
N TYR A 839 -3.20 -35.31 -8.08
CA TYR A 839 -2.68 -34.53 -6.94
C TYR A 839 -3.77 -34.30 -5.88
N TYR A 840 -4.93 -33.78 -6.30
CA TYR A 840 -6.02 -33.50 -5.38
C TYR A 840 -6.78 -34.74 -4.93
N LYS A 841 -6.75 -35.85 -5.68
CA LYS A 841 -7.37 -37.12 -5.25
C LYS A 841 -6.78 -37.63 -3.93
N ASN A 842 -5.48 -37.41 -3.73
CA ASN A 842 -4.81 -37.78 -2.48
C ASN A 842 -5.07 -36.81 -1.32
N GLN A 843 -5.40 -35.54 -1.61
CA GLN A 843 -5.67 -34.52 -0.60
C GLN A 843 -7.16 -34.48 -0.20
N ILE A 844 -8.05 -34.79 -1.14
CA ILE A 844 -9.51 -34.87 -0.98
C ILE A 844 -9.87 -36.33 -0.71
N ARG A 845 -9.36 -36.90 0.39
CA ARG A 845 -9.42 -38.36 0.57
C ARG A 845 -10.84 -38.92 0.70
N LEU A 846 -11.84 -38.19 1.24
CA LEU A 846 -13.11 -38.85 1.61
C LEU A 846 -14.42 -38.01 1.71
N SER A 847 -14.57 -36.79 1.13
CA SER A 847 -15.76 -35.98 1.50
C SER A 847 -16.56 -35.23 0.42
N ARG A 848 -16.24 -35.34 -0.88
CA ARG A 848 -17.07 -34.73 -1.95
C ARG A 848 -16.80 -35.32 -3.34
N PRO A 849 -17.75 -35.21 -4.29
CA PRO A 849 -17.51 -35.51 -5.69
C PRO A 849 -16.34 -34.69 -6.26
N HIS A 850 -15.36 -35.39 -6.83
CA HIS A 850 -14.18 -34.81 -7.45
C HIS A 850 -14.00 -35.42 -8.84
N TYR A 851 -13.96 -34.57 -9.86
CA TYR A 851 -13.93 -34.98 -11.25
C TYR A 851 -12.78 -34.35 -12.03
N LEU A 852 -12.33 -35.07 -13.06
CA LEU A 852 -11.40 -34.56 -14.06
C LEU A 852 -12.15 -33.63 -15.03
N PHE A 853 -11.56 -32.48 -15.34
CA PHE A 853 -11.98 -31.62 -16.44
C PHE A 853 -10.87 -31.56 -17.50
N LEU A 854 -11.18 -31.90 -18.75
CA LEU A 854 -10.24 -31.82 -19.87
C LEU A 854 -10.62 -30.66 -20.79
N PRO A 855 -9.76 -29.65 -20.95
CA PRO A 855 -10.07 -28.50 -21.80
C PRO A 855 -10.07 -28.89 -23.29
N LYS A 856 -10.99 -28.31 -24.06
CA LYS A 856 -11.08 -28.43 -25.52
C LYS A 856 -10.31 -27.25 -26.14
N PRO A 857 -9.52 -27.46 -27.21
CA PRO A 857 -8.89 -26.35 -27.92
C PRO A 857 -9.98 -25.44 -28.52
N SER A 858 -9.71 -24.13 -28.58
CA SER A 858 -10.63 -23.19 -29.23
C SER A 858 -10.84 -23.54 -30.71
N ASP A 859 -12.02 -23.21 -31.23
CA ASP A 859 -12.40 -23.57 -32.59
C ASP A 859 -11.43 -22.93 -33.60
N ILE A 860 -10.95 -21.70 -33.33
CA ILE A 860 -9.95 -21.01 -34.14
C ILE A 860 -8.71 -21.88 -34.39
N PHE A 861 -8.11 -22.47 -33.35
CA PHE A 861 -6.93 -23.31 -33.50
C PHE A 861 -7.28 -24.66 -34.13
N SER A 862 -8.40 -25.28 -33.72
CA SER A 862 -8.81 -26.57 -34.27
C SER A 862 -9.15 -26.51 -35.76
N GLN A 863 -9.58 -25.36 -36.28
CA GLN A 863 -9.94 -25.15 -37.68
C GLN A 863 -8.76 -24.69 -38.56
N MET A 864 -7.64 -24.27 -37.96
CA MET A 864 -6.44 -23.90 -38.72
C MET A 864 -5.93 -25.03 -39.60
N ASN A 865 -5.34 -24.71 -40.74
CA ASN A 865 -4.66 -25.68 -41.59
C ASN A 865 -3.25 -25.18 -41.89
N VAL A 866 -2.41 -25.15 -40.86
CA VAL A 866 -1.02 -24.67 -40.98
C VAL A 866 -0.24 -25.62 -41.89
N THR A 867 0.45 -25.05 -42.87
CA THR A 867 1.31 -25.78 -43.81
C THR A 867 2.77 -25.37 -43.61
N TYR A 868 3.67 -26.33 -43.77
CA TYR A 868 5.10 -26.04 -43.75
C TYR A 868 5.50 -25.12 -44.90
N VAL A 869 6.33 -24.12 -44.59
CA VAL A 869 6.99 -23.25 -45.58
C VAL A 869 8.49 -23.52 -45.51
N GLU A 870 9.10 -23.85 -46.64
CA GLU A 870 10.56 -23.95 -46.73
C GLU A 870 11.15 -22.55 -46.87
N THR A 871 11.94 -22.15 -45.88
CA THR A 871 12.57 -20.82 -45.78
C THR A 871 13.80 -20.91 -44.88
N GLU A 872 14.78 -20.05 -45.12
CA GLU A 872 15.96 -19.92 -44.25
C GLU A 872 15.58 -19.41 -42.85
N THR A 873 14.59 -18.52 -42.77
CA THR A 873 14.12 -17.96 -41.49
C THR A 873 13.26 -18.96 -40.73
N LYS A 874 13.82 -19.62 -39.71
CA LYS A 874 13.09 -20.58 -38.86
C LYS A 874 12.59 -19.92 -37.58
N VAL A 875 11.27 -19.94 -37.34
CA VAL A 875 10.67 -19.29 -36.16
C VAL A 875 10.42 -20.31 -35.04
N VAL A 876 11.05 -20.07 -33.88
CA VAL A 876 10.81 -20.78 -32.63
C VAL A 876 9.94 -19.90 -31.74
N LEU A 877 8.76 -20.37 -31.34
CA LEU A 877 7.79 -19.59 -30.59
C LEU A 877 7.64 -20.10 -29.15
N SER A 878 7.70 -19.21 -28.18
CA SER A 878 7.34 -19.49 -26.78
C SER A 878 6.21 -18.56 -26.35
N ILE A 879 5.18 -19.09 -25.70
CA ILE A 879 3.98 -18.32 -25.29
C ILE A 879 3.78 -18.47 -23.78
N GLY A 880 3.71 -17.33 -23.08
CA GLY A 880 3.49 -17.30 -21.63
C GLY A 880 4.05 -16.06 -20.95
N ARG A 881 3.75 -15.94 -19.65
CA ARG A 881 4.32 -14.90 -18.79
C ARG A 881 5.80 -15.18 -18.54
N VAL A 882 6.64 -14.18 -18.75
CA VAL A 882 8.10 -14.27 -18.47
C VAL A 882 8.38 -13.91 -17.02
N LYS A 883 8.16 -12.66 -16.61
CA LYS A 883 8.46 -12.16 -15.25
C LYS A 883 7.73 -12.94 -14.14
N GLY A 884 8.49 -13.39 -13.13
CA GLY A 884 7.99 -14.11 -11.96
C GLY A 884 7.57 -15.55 -12.26
N ALA A 885 7.85 -16.03 -13.47
CA ALA A 885 7.54 -17.37 -13.94
C ALA A 885 8.62 -17.91 -14.90
N GLU A 886 9.74 -17.21 -15.05
CA GLU A 886 10.77 -17.49 -16.06
C GLU A 886 11.34 -18.90 -15.92
N ARG A 887 11.65 -19.29 -14.68
CA ARG A 887 12.19 -20.61 -14.32
C ARG A 887 11.12 -21.68 -14.36
N LEU A 888 9.90 -21.36 -13.92
CA LEU A 888 8.75 -22.27 -13.98
C LEU A 888 8.42 -22.63 -15.44
N LYS A 889 8.34 -21.63 -16.33
CA LYS A 889 7.99 -21.78 -17.74
C LYS A 889 9.16 -22.23 -18.61
N GLY A 890 10.39 -22.16 -18.10
CA GLY A 890 11.59 -22.67 -18.76
C GLY A 890 12.18 -21.72 -19.81
N TYR A 891 12.00 -20.40 -19.65
CA TYR A 891 12.60 -19.41 -20.56
C TYR A 891 14.12 -19.42 -20.50
N ASP A 892 14.70 -19.74 -19.34
CA ASP A 892 16.14 -19.95 -19.18
C ASP A 892 16.63 -21.17 -19.97
N LEU A 893 15.84 -22.26 -20.00
CA LEU A 893 16.15 -23.45 -20.79
C LEU A 893 16.04 -23.17 -22.29
N ALA A 894 14.98 -22.47 -22.70
CA ALA A 894 14.78 -22.06 -24.09
C ALA A 894 15.92 -21.15 -24.57
N ALA A 895 16.30 -20.14 -23.79
CA ALA A 895 17.40 -19.23 -24.11
C ALA A 895 18.73 -19.99 -24.37
N LYS A 896 19.08 -20.91 -23.46
CA LYS A 896 20.28 -21.76 -23.59
C LYS A 896 20.20 -22.73 -24.76
N ALA A 897 19.03 -23.32 -25.01
CA ALA A 897 18.82 -24.19 -26.16
C ALA A 897 18.97 -23.43 -27.48
N MET A 898 18.46 -22.20 -27.55
CA MET A 898 18.51 -21.35 -28.73
C MET A 898 19.94 -20.97 -29.15
N ILE A 899 20.90 -20.93 -28.22
CA ILE A 899 22.33 -20.73 -28.56
C ILE A 899 22.81 -21.83 -29.51
N MET A 900 22.52 -23.10 -29.17
CA MET A 900 22.89 -24.26 -30.00
C MET A 900 22.11 -24.28 -31.32
N VAL A 901 20.81 -23.94 -31.28
CA VAL A 901 19.96 -23.87 -32.47
C VAL A 901 20.47 -22.85 -33.46
N ILE A 902 20.84 -21.64 -33.00
CA ILE A 902 21.32 -20.55 -33.86
C ILE A 902 22.71 -20.85 -34.42
N GLY A 903 23.55 -21.56 -33.66
CA GLY A 903 24.81 -22.09 -34.20
C GLY A 903 24.63 -23.02 -35.39
N ARG A 904 23.48 -23.71 -35.49
CA ARG A 904 23.13 -24.60 -36.62
C ARG A 904 22.28 -23.91 -37.69
N PHE A 905 21.40 -23.00 -37.28
CA PHE A 905 20.48 -22.23 -38.12
C PHE A 905 20.65 -20.72 -37.82
N PRO A 906 21.59 -20.03 -38.47
CA PRO A 906 21.90 -18.63 -38.16
C PRO A 906 20.69 -17.67 -38.31
N GLU A 907 19.77 -17.97 -39.23
CA GLU A 907 18.55 -17.18 -39.46
C GLU A 907 17.36 -17.59 -38.55
N ALA A 908 17.58 -18.48 -37.59
CA ALA A 908 16.54 -18.84 -36.62
C ALA A 908 16.19 -17.65 -35.71
N ARG A 909 14.89 -17.43 -35.51
CA ARG A 909 14.35 -16.35 -34.69
C ARG A 909 13.59 -16.94 -33.51
N TRP A 910 13.97 -16.55 -32.29
CA TRP A 910 13.19 -16.86 -31.11
C TRP A 910 12.19 -15.74 -30.81
N ARG A 911 10.91 -16.06 -30.87
CA ARG A 911 9.79 -15.16 -30.57
C ARG A 911 9.17 -15.52 -29.23
N VAL A 912 8.97 -14.53 -28.37
CA VAL A 912 8.43 -14.71 -27.02
C VAL A 912 7.18 -13.88 -26.85
N ARG A 913 6.02 -14.54 -26.81
CA ARG A 913 4.69 -13.94 -26.67
C ARG A 913 4.27 -13.90 -25.20
N GLY A 914 3.84 -12.73 -24.71
CA GLY A 914 3.40 -12.52 -23.32
C GLY A 914 4.29 -11.55 -22.53
N VAL A 915 5.00 -10.63 -23.20
CA VAL A 915 5.86 -9.61 -22.59
C VAL A 915 5.19 -8.24 -22.69
N SER A 916 4.81 -7.65 -21.54
CA SER A 916 4.23 -6.28 -21.49
C SER A 916 5.32 -5.21 -21.70
N ALA A 917 4.93 -3.96 -21.98
CA ALA A 917 5.92 -2.88 -22.16
C ALA A 917 6.62 -2.55 -20.82
N GLU A 918 5.87 -2.66 -19.73
CA GLU A 918 6.31 -2.45 -18.36
C GLU A 918 7.27 -3.55 -17.89
N ASP A 919 7.04 -4.80 -18.32
CA ASP A 919 7.87 -5.95 -17.95
C ASP A 919 9.03 -6.20 -18.93
N PHE A 920 9.11 -5.44 -20.03
CA PHE A 920 10.06 -5.72 -21.10
C PHE A 920 11.52 -5.63 -20.62
N LEU A 921 11.86 -4.60 -19.84
CA LEU A 921 13.24 -4.41 -19.39
C LEU A 921 13.73 -5.59 -18.54
N GLU A 922 12.91 -6.00 -17.58
CA GLU A 922 13.20 -7.11 -16.67
C GLU A 922 13.17 -8.46 -17.38
N SER A 923 12.17 -8.69 -18.24
CA SER A 923 12.09 -9.91 -19.07
C SER A 923 13.31 -10.05 -19.99
N LYS A 924 13.79 -8.92 -20.54
CA LYS A 924 15.00 -8.86 -21.35
C LYS A 924 16.23 -9.18 -20.52
N GLU A 925 16.39 -8.59 -19.33
CA GLU A 925 17.53 -8.87 -18.44
C GLU A 925 17.57 -10.35 -18.03
N ILE A 926 16.43 -10.93 -17.67
CA ILE A 926 16.28 -12.35 -17.31
C ILE A 926 16.72 -13.27 -18.45
N ILE A 927 16.21 -13.00 -19.66
CA ILE A 927 16.53 -13.82 -20.84
C ILE A 927 18.01 -13.62 -21.23
N GLN A 928 18.50 -12.39 -21.23
CA GLN A 928 19.90 -12.07 -21.54
C GLN A 928 20.89 -12.63 -20.53
N ALA A 929 20.54 -12.77 -19.26
CA ALA A 929 21.39 -13.40 -18.24
C ALA A 929 21.65 -14.90 -18.54
N ASN A 930 20.80 -15.52 -19.35
CA ASN A 930 20.93 -16.92 -19.77
C ASN A 930 21.50 -17.07 -21.19
N MET A 931 21.98 -15.96 -21.78
CA MET A 931 22.61 -15.89 -23.09
C MET A 931 24.01 -15.29 -22.93
N GLU A 932 25.00 -15.78 -23.68
CA GLU A 932 26.24 -15.01 -23.78
C GLU A 932 25.99 -13.74 -24.60
N LYS A 933 26.57 -12.61 -24.17
CA LYS A 933 26.32 -11.30 -24.79
C LYS A 933 26.73 -11.34 -26.27
N GLY A 934 25.79 -10.96 -27.14
CA GLY A 934 26.05 -10.77 -28.57
C GLY A 934 25.77 -11.98 -29.46
N ILE A 935 25.32 -13.13 -28.93
CA ILE A 935 25.02 -14.31 -29.77
C ILE A 935 23.76 -14.09 -30.63
N PHE A 936 22.66 -13.60 -30.03
CA PHE A 936 21.43 -13.30 -30.77
C PHE A 936 20.49 -12.38 -29.99
N HIS A 937 19.38 -11.98 -30.62
CA HIS A 937 18.28 -11.26 -29.99
C HIS A 937 16.99 -12.05 -30.13
N PHE A 938 16.25 -12.20 -29.02
CA PHE A 938 14.86 -12.69 -29.08
C PHE A 938 13.91 -11.53 -29.44
N THR A 939 12.78 -11.85 -30.05
CA THR A 939 11.71 -10.90 -30.37
C THR A 939 10.65 -10.94 -29.27
N PRO A 940 10.56 -9.90 -28.42
CA PRO A 940 9.50 -9.79 -27.42
C PRO A 940 8.19 -9.42 -28.11
N LEU A 941 7.10 -10.07 -27.71
CA LEU A 941 5.80 -9.80 -28.27
C LEU A 941 4.75 -9.67 -27.16
N LYS A 942 3.89 -8.65 -27.27
CA LYS A 942 2.86 -8.32 -26.27
C LYS A 942 1.83 -9.43 -26.13
N TYR A 943 1.12 -9.46 -24.99
CA TYR A 943 -0.08 -10.30 -24.84
C TYR A 943 -1.02 -10.14 -26.04
N ALA A 944 -1.63 -11.26 -26.44
CA ALA A 944 -2.31 -11.39 -27.70
C ALA A 944 -3.70 -12.00 -27.54
N THR A 945 -4.61 -11.61 -28.41
CA THR A 945 -5.91 -12.26 -28.61
C THR A 945 -5.71 -13.62 -29.29
N GLN A 946 -6.73 -14.48 -29.33
CA GLN A 946 -6.62 -15.75 -30.06
C GLN A 946 -6.36 -15.55 -31.56
N ASP A 947 -6.91 -14.50 -32.17
CA ASP A 947 -6.65 -14.15 -33.58
C ASP A 947 -5.21 -13.69 -33.83
N GLN A 948 -4.61 -13.01 -32.87
CA GLN A 948 -3.20 -12.65 -32.95
C GLN A 948 -2.31 -13.88 -32.73
N LEU A 949 -2.72 -14.77 -31.82
CA LEU A 949 -2.00 -16.00 -31.55
C LEU A 949 -2.08 -16.99 -32.73
N SER A 950 -3.20 -17.05 -33.46
CA SER A 950 -3.32 -17.89 -34.65
C SER A 950 -2.32 -17.47 -35.73
N ARG A 951 -2.13 -16.15 -35.94
CA ARG A 951 -1.09 -15.62 -36.84
C ARG A 951 0.33 -16.00 -36.38
N ASP A 952 0.61 -15.90 -35.08
CA ASP A 952 1.92 -16.33 -34.56
C ASP A 952 2.15 -17.83 -34.78
N LEU A 953 1.12 -18.66 -34.62
CA LEU A 953 1.17 -20.10 -34.86
C LEU A 953 1.31 -20.44 -36.34
N GLU A 954 0.71 -19.67 -37.25
CA GLU A 954 0.90 -19.81 -38.71
C GLU A 954 2.36 -19.54 -39.11
N GLU A 955 3.02 -18.58 -38.46
CA GLU A 955 4.42 -18.23 -38.74
C GLU A 955 5.43 -19.13 -38.01
N ALA A 956 5.00 -19.87 -36.98
CA ALA A 956 5.87 -20.68 -36.15
C ALA A 956 6.28 -21.99 -36.86
N HIS A 957 7.57 -22.32 -36.80
CA HIS A 957 8.09 -23.63 -37.21
C HIS A 957 8.08 -24.65 -36.07
N VAL A 958 8.17 -24.16 -34.83
CA VAL A 958 8.04 -24.97 -33.63
C VAL A 958 7.56 -24.11 -32.47
N VAL A 959 6.65 -24.66 -31.65
CA VAL A 959 6.21 -24.07 -30.39
C VAL A 959 6.88 -24.77 -29.21
N LEU A 960 7.40 -24.00 -28.25
CA LEU A 960 8.05 -24.51 -27.06
C LEU A 960 7.20 -24.27 -25.80
N MET A 961 7.01 -25.33 -25.03
CA MET A 961 6.49 -25.30 -23.66
C MET A 961 7.41 -26.11 -22.71
N PRO A 962 8.65 -25.62 -22.45
CA PRO A 962 9.68 -26.35 -21.72
C PRO A 962 9.57 -26.17 -20.19
N SER A 963 8.35 -26.16 -19.67
CA SER A 963 8.08 -25.84 -18.26
C SER A 963 8.62 -26.90 -17.30
N ARG A 964 9.17 -26.47 -16.15
CA ARG A 964 9.65 -27.35 -15.08
C ARG A 964 8.50 -27.97 -14.28
N ALA A 965 7.38 -27.25 -14.19
CA ALA A 965 6.11 -27.76 -13.70
C ALA A 965 4.98 -27.01 -14.43
N GLU A 966 3.98 -27.73 -14.92
CA GLU A 966 2.80 -27.13 -15.56
C GLU A 966 1.56 -27.96 -15.22
N PRO A 967 0.51 -27.37 -14.59
CA PRO A 967 -0.63 -28.16 -14.15
C PRO A 967 -1.40 -28.86 -15.29
N PHE A 968 -1.52 -28.20 -16.44
CA PHE A 968 -2.00 -28.80 -17.68
C PHE A 968 -1.10 -28.41 -18.85
N GLY A 969 -1.30 -27.23 -19.45
CA GLY A 969 -0.50 -26.74 -20.58
C GLY A 969 -1.34 -26.43 -21.82
N LEU A 970 -2.24 -25.45 -21.72
CA LEU A 970 -3.14 -25.07 -22.82
C LEU A 970 -2.39 -24.63 -24.08
N VAL A 971 -1.27 -23.91 -23.93
CA VAL A 971 -0.43 -23.48 -25.06
C VAL A 971 0.00 -24.66 -25.94
N GLY A 972 0.47 -25.74 -25.31
CA GLY A 972 0.85 -26.94 -26.04
C GLY A 972 -0.34 -27.62 -26.71
N LEU A 973 -1.49 -27.64 -26.06
CA LEU A 973 -2.73 -28.21 -26.60
C LEU A 973 -3.21 -27.41 -27.83
N GLU A 974 -3.21 -26.08 -27.75
CA GLU A 974 -3.62 -25.17 -28.82
C GLU A 974 -2.66 -25.25 -30.01
N ALA A 975 -1.35 -25.34 -29.77
CA ALA A 975 -0.35 -25.50 -30.84
C ALA A 975 -0.48 -26.85 -31.57
N ILE A 976 -0.71 -27.95 -30.82
CA ILE A 976 -1.01 -29.25 -31.42
C ILE A 976 -2.32 -29.17 -32.22
N ALA A 977 -3.35 -28.55 -31.66
CA ALA A 977 -4.64 -28.37 -32.33
C ALA A 977 -4.53 -27.48 -33.58
N ALA A 978 -3.59 -26.53 -33.64
CA ALA A 978 -3.29 -25.74 -34.82
C ALA A 978 -2.55 -26.55 -35.91
N GLY A 979 -1.93 -27.67 -35.55
CA GLY A 979 -1.13 -28.50 -36.46
C GLY A 979 0.32 -28.05 -36.57
N VAL A 980 0.84 -27.33 -35.57
CA VAL A 980 2.23 -26.85 -35.52
C VAL A 980 3.08 -27.85 -34.73
N PRO A 981 4.30 -28.20 -35.20
CA PRO A 981 5.24 -28.97 -34.40
C PRO A 981 5.43 -28.33 -33.02
N THR A 982 5.23 -29.12 -31.97
CA THR A 982 5.21 -28.63 -30.60
C THR A 982 6.17 -29.45 -29.74
N ILE A 983 6.90 -28.79 -28.85
CA ILE A 983 7.73 -29.43 -27.83
C ILE A 983 7.14 -29.12 -26.45
N VAL A 984 6.79 -30.18 -25.73
CA VAL A 984 6.17 -30.13 -24.41
C VAL A 984 7.07 -30.84 -23.41
N SER A 985 7.29 -30.21 -22.26
CA SER A 985 7.99 -30.84 -21.13
C SER A 985 7.23 -32.07 -20.60
N ASP A 986 7.96 -33.13 -20.26
CA ASP A 986 7.41 -34.29 -19.57
C ASP A 986 6.93 -34.01 -18.14
N GLN A 987 7.23 -32.81 -17.60
CA GLN A 987 6.75 -32.31 -16.31
C GLN A 987 5.42 -31.53 -16.41
N SER A 988 4.65 -31.73 -17.49
CA SER A 988 3.36 -31.06 -17.71
C SER A 988 2.17 -32.02 -17.63
N GLY A 989 1.01 -31.50 -17.22
CA GLY A 989 -0.25 -32.26 -17.26
C GLY A 989 -0.69 -32.65 -18.68
N LEU A 990 -0.34 -31.85 -19.69
CA LEU A 990 -0.54 -32.18 -21.09
C LEU A 990 0.30 -33.39 -21.49
N ALA A 991 1.57 -33.47 -21.10
CA ALA A 991 2.38 -34.65 -21.37
C ALA A 991 1.81 -35.91 -20.70
N LYS A 992 1.30 -35.82 -19.46
CA LYS A 992 0.61 -36.95 -18.80
C LYS A 992 -0.64 -37.36 -19.57
N PHE A 993 -1.42 -36.41 -20.09
CA PHE A 993 -2.59 -36.67 -20.92
C PHE A 993 -2.23 -37.34 -22.26
N LEU A 994 -1.22 -36.83 -22.96
CA LEU A 994 -0.77 -37.35 -24.25
C LEU A 994 -0.22 -38.78 -24.12
N LYS A 995 0.59 -39.07 -23.09
CA LYS A 995 1.10 -40.42 -22.80
C LYS A 995 0.04 -41.45 -22.49
N ALA A 996 -1.15 -41.00 -22.05
CA ALA A 996 -2.26 -41.88 -21.73
C ALA A 996 -3.08 -42.27 -22.98
N GLN A 997 -2.73 -41.76 -24.16
CA GLN A 997 -3.40 -42.12 -25.41
C GLN A 997 -2.73 -43.34 -26.04
N ASP A 998 -3.54 -44.21 -26.66
CA ASP A 998 -3.09 -45.48 -27.26
C ASP A 998 -2.49 -45.30 -28.67
N ASP A 999 -1.55 -44.36 -28.84
CA ASP A 999 -0.78 -44.20 -30.10
C ASP A 999 0.56 -43.49 -29.86
N VAL A 1000 1.64 -44.07 -30.40
CA VAL A 1000 3.02 -43.56 -30.26
C VAL A 1000 3.21 -42.13 -30.80
N ILE A 1001 2.32 -41.66 -31.68
CA ILE A 1001 2.39 -40.28 -32.19
C ILE A 1001 2.16 -39.25 -31.08
N PHE A 1002 1.41 -39.58 -30.03
CA PHE A 1002 1.17 -38.69 -28.89
C PHE A 1002 2.42 -38.49 -28.03
N ASP A 1003 3.41 -39.38 -28.10
CA ASP A 1003 4.71 -39.21 -27.44
C ASP A 1003 5.62 -38.23 -28.18
N ARG A 1004 5.40 -38.01 -29.48
CA ARG A 1004 6.27 -37.21 -30.35
C ARG A 1004 6.54 -35.76 -29.86
N PRO A 1005 5.56 -35.05 -29.28
CA PRO A 1005 5.79 -33.71 -28.75
C PRO A 1005 6.61 -33.69 -27.45
N ILE A 1006 6.74 -34.82 -26.77
CA ILE A 1006 7.19 -34.85 -25.37
C ILE A 1006 8.72 -34.92 -25.29
N VAL A 1007 9.31 -34.01 -24.53
CA VAL A 1007 10.75 -33.99 -24.23
C VAL A 1007 10.96 -34.10 -22.73
N LYS A 1008 11.88 -34.98 -22.32
CA LYS A 1008 12.28 -35.11 -20.93
C LYS A 1008 13.11 -33.92 -20.50
N ILE A 1009 12.63 -33.17 -19.51
CA ILE A 1009 13.37 -32.04 -18.92
C ILE A 1009 13.80 -32.45 -17.50
N LYS A 1010 15.11 -32.58 -17.29
CA LYS A 1010 15.70 -32.83 -15.96
C LYS A 1010 16.73 -31.76 -15.64
N GLY A 1011 16.55 -31.08 -14.51
CA GLY A 1011 17.49 -30.06 -14.03
C GLY A 1011 17.67 -28.92 -15.03
N ASN A 1012 18.91 -28.76 -15.53
CA ASN A 1012 19.30 -27.74 -16.50
C ASN A 1012 19.81 -28.34 -17.82
N ASP A 1013 19.43 -29.57 -18.16
CA ASP A 1013 19.81 -30.22 -19.42
C ASP A 1013 19.09 -29.56 -20.62
N THR A 1014 19.78 -28.66 -21.30
CA THR A 1014 19.29 -27.89 -22.44
C THR A 1014 19.64 -28.52 -23.79
N THR A 1015 20.56 -29.50 -23.81
CA THR A 1015 21.03 -30.16 -25.03
C THR A 1015 19.91 -30.94 -25.69
N ARG A 1016 19.14 -31.73 -24.93
CA ARG A 1016 18.00 -32.48 -25.47
C ARG A 1016 16.91 -31.60 -26.07
N LEU A 1017 16.68 -30.44 -25.45
CA LEU A 1017 15.73 -29.46 -25.97
C LEU A 1017 16.23 -28.89 -27.30
N ALA A 1018 17.50 -28.48 -27.37
CA ALA A 1018 18.13 -27.99 -28.59
C ALA A 1018 18.13 -29.05 -29.71
N ASP A 1019 18.52 -30.29 -29.41
CA ASP A 1019 18.54 -31.39 -30.37
C ASP A 1019 17.15 -31.65 -30.96
N ARG A 1020 16.10 -31.59 -30.12
CA ARG A 1020 14.73 -31.75 -30.62
C ARG A 1020 14.31 -30.59 -31.50
N ILE A 1021 14.65 -29.34 -31.15
CA ILE A 1021 14.38 -28.16 -31.97
C ILE A 1021 15.10 -28.30 -33.32
N VAL A 1022 16.41 -28.56 -33.31
CA VAL A 1022 17.23 -28.75 -34.52
C VAL A 1022 16.63 -29.84 -35.40
N LYS A 1023 16.28 -31.00 -34.84
CA LYS A 1023 15.65 -32.09 -35.61
C LYS A 1023 14.34 -31.66 -36.26
N ILE A 1024 13.53 -30.85 -35.58
CA ILE A 1024 12.28 -30.31 -36.14
C ILE A 1024 12.59 -29.39 -37.32
N LEU A 1025 13.54 -28.46 -37.14
CA LEU A 1025 13.91 -27.48 -38.16
C LEU A 1025 14.60 -28.12 -39.38
N GLU A 1026 15.42 -29.16 -39.18
CA GLU A 1026 16.07 -29.94 -40.27
C GLU A 1026 15.04 -30.77 -41.07
N ASN A 1027 13.96 -31.23 -40.43
CA ASN A 1027 12.96 -32.12 -41.06
C ASN A 1027 11.57 -31.48 -41.14
N GLY A 1028 11.50 -30.16 -41.35
CA GLY A 1028 10.27 -29.37 -41.22
C GLY A 1028 9.05 -29.99 -41.93
N SER A 1029 9.17 -30.33 -43.22
CA SER A 1029 8.08 -30.97 -43.98
C SER A 1029 7.54 -32.25 -43.32
N LYS A 1030 8.43 -33.15 -42.87
CA LYS A 1030 8.04 -34.40 -42.20
C LYS A 1030 7.40 -34.15 -40.84
N GLU A 1031 7.90 -33.15 -40.11
CA GLU A 1031 7.44 -32.83 -38.75
C GLU A 1031 6.09 -32.13 -38.77
N PHE A 1032 5.83 -31.25 -39.75
CA PHE A 1032 4.50 -30.68 -39.98
C PHE A 1032 3.48 -31.73 -40.44
N LYS A 1033 3.89 -32.70 -41.27
CA LYS A 1033 3.02 -33.83 -41.62
C LYS A 1033 2.64 -34.64 -40.36
N ALA A 1034 3.61 -34.91 -39.49
CA ALA A 1034 3.35 -35.60 -38.22
C ALA A 1034 2.49 -34.75 -37.27
N ALA A 1035 2.69 -33.43 -37.21
CA ALA A 1035 1.86 -32.52 -36.41
C ALA A 1035 0.40 -32.50 -36.91
N LYS A 1036 0.19 -32.53 -38.23
CA LYS A 1036 -1.15 -32.65 -38.83
C LYS A 1036 -1.82 -33.98 -38.51
N GLU A 1037 -1.09 -35.09 -38.56
CA GLU A 1037 -1.61 -36.40 -38.16
C GLU A 1037 -1.97 -36.43 -36.65
N LEU A 1038 -1.09 -35.88 -35.80
CA LEU A 1038 -1.35 -35.76 -34.36
C LEU A 1038 -2.60 -34.92 -34.09
N LYS A 1039 -2.75 -33.77 -34.77
CA LYS A 1039 -3.96 -32.94 -34.71
C LYS A 1039 -5.21 -33.74 -35.07
N GLN A 1040 -5.19 -34.47 -36.19
CA GLN A 1040 -6.34 -35.26 -36.64
C GLN A 1040 -6.74 -36.31 -35.61
N LYS A 1041 -5.78 -37.05 -35.04
CA LYS A 1041 -6.05 -38.05 -33.99
C LYS A 1041 -6.55 -37.41 -32.70
N LEU A 1042 -5.94 -36.30 -32.26
CA LEU A 1042 -6.37 -35.56 -31.08
C LEU A 1042 -7.82 -35.05 -31.21
N MET A 1043 -8.19 -34.52 -32.38
CA MET A 1043 -9.54 -34.00 -32.60
C MET A 1043 -10.58 -35.12 -32.76
N ALA A 1044 -10.20 -36.22 -33.41
CA ALA A 1044 -11.08 -37.38 -33.61
C ALA A 1044 -11.38 -38.13 -32.31
N SER A 1045 -10.47 -38.09 -31.32
CA SER A 1045 -10.67 -38.79 -30.05
C SER A 1045 -11.77 -38.18 -29.19
N LYS A 1046 -12.16 -36.92 -29.44
CA LYS A 1046 -13.21 -36.21 -28.68
C LYS A 1046 -13.01 -36.29 -27.17
N TYR A 1047 -11.75 -36.32 -26.74
CA TYR A 1047 -11.33 -36.65 -25.37
C TYR A 1047 -11.99 -35.81 -24.25
N TRP A 1048 -12.50 -34.63 -24.58
CA TRP A 1048 -13.16 -33.73 -23.62
C TRP A 1048 -14.62 -34.08 -23.35
N GLU A 1049 -15.32 -34.78 -24.26
CA GLU A 1049 -16.78 -34.95 -24.25
C GLU A 1049 -17.31 -35.49 -22.92
N GLU A 1050 -16.69 -36.55 -22.40
CA GLU A 1050 -17.10 -37.17 -21.14
C GLU A 1050 -16.93 -36.23 -19.95
N SER A 1051 -15.82 -35.50 -19.86
CA SER A 1051 -15.58 -34.55 -18.77
C SER A 1051 -16.52 -33.33 -18.84
N HIS A 1052 -16.86 -32.87 -20.05
CA HIS A 1052 -17.82 -31.80 -20.28
C HIS A 1052 -19.24 -32.22 -19.94
N ARG A 1053 -19.63 -33.44 -20.32
CA ARG A 1053 -20.91 -34.05 -19.94
C ARG A 1053 -21.03 -34.11 -18.42
N LYS A 1054 -20.00 -34.61 -17.74
CA LYS A 1054 -19.98 -34.65 -16.27
C LYS A 1054 -20.13 -33.27 -15.64
N PHE A 1055 -19.47 -32.25 -16.19
CA PHE A 1055 -19.63 -30.87 -15.73
C PHE A 1055 -21.08 -30.36 -15.90
N LEU A 1056 -21.70 -30.61 -17.06
CA LEU A 1056 -23.09 -30.22 -17.32
C LEU A 1056 -24.09 -30.91 -16.39
N GLU A 1057 -23.89 -32.20 -16.12
CA GLU A 1057 -24.70 -32.95 -15.14
C GLU A 1057 -24.61 -32.32 -13.74
N GLU A 1058 -23.41 -31.94 -13.30
CA GLU A 1058 -23.22 -31.31 -11.99
C GLU A 1058 -23.82 -29.90 -11.93
N CYS A 1059 -24.06 -29.26 -13.07
CA CYS A 1059 -24.82 -28.02 -13.22
C CYS A 1059 -26.34 -28.22 -13.38
N GLY A 1060 -26.84 -29.45 -13.25
CA GLY A 1060 -28.27 -29.76 -13.36
C GLY A 1060 -28.82 -29.66 -14.78
N ILE A 1061 -27.97 -29.78 -15.80
CA ILE A 1061 -28.36 -29.76 -17.21
C ILE A 1061 -28.43 -31.21 -17.71
N PRO A 1062 -29.63 -31.78 -17.92
CA PRO A 1062 -29.77 -33.10 -18.51
C PRO A 1062 -29.30 -33.05 -19.97
N GLN A 1063 -28.57 -34.08 -20.40
CA GLN A 1063 -28.24 -34.30 -21.81
C GLN A 1063 -29.25 -35.22 -22.48
#